data_AF-A0AAJ6NQI6-F1
#
_entry.id   AF-A0AAJ6NQI6-F1
#
_cell.length_a   1.000
_cell.length_b   1.000
_cell.length_c   1.000
_cell.angle_alpha   90.00
_cell.angle_beta   90.00
_cell.angle_gamma   90.00
#
_symmetry.space_group_name_H-M   'P 1'
#
loop_
_entity.id
_entity.type
_entity.pdbx_description
1 polymer ?
#
loop_
_entity_poly.entity_id
_entity_poly.type
_entity_poly.pdbx_seq_one_letter_code
_entity_poly.pdbx_strand_id
1 'polypeptide(L)'
;MLTATEPNFIDYPIGEDSTIQDIKLFSDKDPRFDGAINGGSSSLVSGDDKLYDAGFKFKSSQAGKIKALRSWISAQDNINQPHKARLWDGETKQILAEVTFENIVGDSWNEAALNPPVDIQPNKTYIVSADVLKNLPRQGNFFNTPFVKSPITALATTESLNGVFTYYNLEDGYDDPALAPVFPQRSFQNSYYYQDIVFQTESESTTINVREHVINHPIFLENLKSGTENWLETNYALSLEIAAFMSAESINKGESIDIKASVLTPGNIRLEVYRLGYYGGVGGRLVEDIDNIVAAKQSIFNELVNSQTKLVRYSWAKTYTITTNDTWVTGCYMVKLTEKNTNKQCLAFFILRDDALKSDIVYKFGFATHLAYNTFSYNGDNRKSTYSGGERALQITHDRPWEANTFNPNAVNSNPLRWEVNTIRWLEKNNYRVSYCGGQDIDKQGSNFVKKYRVFMNSGHDEYWSFKEYKAIKEAIEAGVNVVSLSANTCYWNIKWSDDYRTADLYKKNDPLAGGVVSNYIVDTFNVPPTYRFRDQELIGKTFNGCQIKGECGLLGVGYIGDIGNIYGGYDLTVKKEDSIFRGTGLTIGSKLTQLIGYEWDHIDPDSLAQPQTKTGTPKFVDSIIFESTIPDSIPGTSNVSQSFLGNLPLDAVQTAQGVYFTAPSGARVFSVGSIQTSWGLDSWGVSPARESTAYQRLIYNVFEDMGVWGGLPAPVPAQLIEFTMTRQLSMERQLTSKPHHFNSLLHQISALLAEVTDEKVKSHLNSALRELRYSDYDAVRTYLNNAGYPELASQVPNPPSIKE
;
A
#
# COMPACT_ATOMS: atom_id res chain seq x y z
N MET A 1 -12.67 -32.15 -2.52
CA MET A 1 -11.70 -31.08 -2.22
C MET A 1 -10.85 -31.56 -1.05
N LEU A 2 -9.54 -31.70 -1.24
CA LEU A 2 -8.62 -31.89 -0.12
C LEU A 2 -8.83 -30.71 0.83
N THR A 3 -9.20 -30.96 2.09
CA THR A 3 -9.19 -29.94 3.14
C THR A 3 -7.75 -29.47 3.25
N ALA A 4 -7.42 -28.33 2.66
CA ALA A 4 -6.09 -27.80 2.75
C ALA A 4 -5.82 -27.49 4.23
N THR A 5 -4.86 -28.19 4.81
CA THR A 5 -4.40 -27.92 6.16
C THR A 5 -3.60 -26.64 6.14
N GLU A 6 -3.82 -25.79 7.14
CA GLU A 6 -3.05 -24.56 7.33
C GLU A 6 -1.54 -24.88 7.34
N PRO A 7 -0.71 -24.25 6.49
CA PRO A 7 0.72 -24.54 6.43
C PRO A 7 1.46 -24.06 7.68
N ASN A 8 2.44 -24.85 8.14
CA ASN A 8 3.25 -24.52 9.31
C ASN A 8 4.22 -23.37 9.04
N PHE A 9 4.53 -22.62 10.11
CA PHE A 9 5.62 -21.65 10.11
C PHE A 9 6.96 -22.33 10.36
N ILE A 10 8.01 -21.82 9.71
CA ILE A 10 9.40 -22.19 9.93
C ILE A 10 10.24 -20.92 10.10
N ASP A 11 11.36 -21.03 10.79
CA ASP A 11 12.38 -19.98 10.80
C ASP A 11 13.26 -20.17 9.58
N TYR A 12 13.03 -19.33 8.56
CA TYR A 12 13.77 -19.37 7.30
C TYR A 12 14.99 -18.46 7.39
N PRO A 13 16.22 -18.98 7.21
CA PRO A 13 17.42 -18.16 7.20
C PRO A 13 17.49 -17.35 5.91
N ILE A 14 17.55 -16.03 6.03
CA ILE A 14 17.92 -15.16 4.92
C ILE A 14 19.45 -15.18 4.89
N GLY A 15 20.04 -15.73 3.81
CA GLY A 15 21.49 -15.78 3.65
C GLY A 15 22.12 -14.39 3.63
N GLU A 16 23.45 -14.32 3.81
CA GLU A 16 24.28 -13.10 3.80
C GLU A 16 24.16 -12.21 2.53
N ASP A 17 23.29 -12.57 1.59
CA ASP A 17 22.98 -11.85 0.36
C ASP A 17 21.89 -10.77 0.55
N SER A 18 21.36 -10.58 1.77
CA SER A 18 20.76 -9.30 2.14
C SER A 18 21.90 -8.28 2.21
N THR A 19 22.24 -7.69 1.06
CA THR A 19 23.27 -6.68 0.93
C THR A 19 23.10 -5.66 2.05
N ILE A 20 24.15 -5.49 2.85
CA ILE A 20 24.29 -4.42 3.82
C ILE A 20 23.85 -3.12 3.13
N GLN A 21 22.63 -2.65 3.43
CA GLN A 21 22.04 -1.52 2.72
C GLN A 21 22.14 -0.28 3.60
N ASP A 22 22.69 0.78 3.01
CA ASP A 22 22.64 2.11 3.59
C ASP A 22 21.22 2.68 3.36
N ILE A 23 20.48 2.87 4.45
CA ILE A 23 19.12 3.37 4.49
C ILE A 23 19.17 4.83 4.94
N LYS A 24 18.76 5.72 4.03
CA LYS A 24 18.43 7.11 4.31
C LYS A 24 16.96 7.21 4.69
N LEU A 25 16.62 7.78 5.85
CA LEU A 25 15.22 7.88 6.28
C LEU A 25 14.44 8.80 5.34
N PHE A 26 15.04 9.91 4.91
CA PHE A 26 14.41 10.88 4.00
C PHE A 26 15.05 10.86 2.61
N SER A 27 14.22 11.01 1.57
CA SER A 27 14.68 11.02 0.18
C SER A 27 15.55 12.26 -0.14
N ASP A 28 16.43 12.15 -1.13
CA ASP A 28 17.33 13.23 -1.59
C ASP A 28 16.61 14.38 -2.34
N LYS A 29 15.28 14.48 -2.20
CA LYS A 29 14.47 15.50 -2.87
C LYS A 29 14.75 16.88 -2.30
N ASP A 30 14.68 17.89 -3.17
CA ASP A 30 14.69 19.29 -2.74
C ASP A 30 13.31 19.63 -2.12
N PRO A 31 13.27 19.97 -0.83
CA PRO A 31 12.02 20.21 -0.12
C PRO A 31 11.24 21.42 -0.61
N ARG A 32 11.83 22.29 -1.44
CA ARG A 32 11.11 23.43 -2.05
C ARG A 32 10.10 22.97 -3.10
N PHE A 33 10.24 21.75 -3.62
CA PHE A 33 9.48 21.24 -4.76
C PHE A 33 8.74 19.92 -4.45
N ASP A 34 8.74 19.46 -3.20
CA ASP A 34 8.27 18.12 -2.81
C ASP A 34 6.74 17.98 -2.68
N GLY A 35 5.98 19.06 -2.85
CA GLY A 35 4.51 19.06 -2.85
C GLY A 35 3.86 18.73 -1.50
N ALA A 36 4.64 18.50 -0.43
CA ALA A 36 4.14 18.19 0.91
C ALA A 36 3.90 19.46 1.77
N ILE A 37 3.99 20.64 1.17
CA ILE A 37 4.00 21.93 1.89
C ILE A 37 2.93 22.87 1.32
N ASN A 38 2.13 23.44 2.22
CA ASN A 38 1.19 24.55 2.02
C ASN A 38 1.40 25.36 0.73
N GLY A 39 0.71 24.99 -0.34
CA GLY A 39 0.37 25.88 -1.45
C GLY A 39 1.54 26.53 -2.20
N GLY A 40 2.70 25.88 -2.35
CA GLY A 40 3.73 26.35 -3.29
C GLY A 40 4.44 27.66 -2.89
N SER A 41 4.70 27.86 -1.59
CA SER A 41 5.60 28.94 -1.16
C SER A 41 7.03 28.68 -1.63
N SER A 42 7.66 29.67 -2.25
CA SER A 42 9.07 29.63 -2.70
C SER A 42 10.10 29.77 -1.57
N SER A 43 9.65 29.92 -0.32
CA SER A 43 10.54 30.04 0.86
C SER A 43 10.22 28.98 1.91
N LEU A 44 11.20 28.08 2.16
CA LEU A 44 11.25 27.11 3.26
C LEU A 44 11.81 27.70 4.57
N VAL A 45 12.37 28.89 4.45
CA VAL A 45 13.20 29.56 5.42
C VAL A 45 12.33 30.43 6.31
N SER A 46 12.37 30.24 7.63
CA SER A 46 11.85 31.26 8.53
C SER A 46 12.73 32.51 8.46
N GLY A 47 12.17 33.72 8.53
CA GLY A 47 12.94 34.97 8.65
C GLY A 47 13.64 35.15 10.02
N ASP A 48 13.94 34.04 10.68
CA ASP A 48 14.63 33.96 11.96
C ASP A 48 16.12 33.71 11.69
N ASP A 49 16.94 34.70 12.03
CA ASP A 49 18.38 34.74 11.77
C ASP A 49 19.22 34.19 12.95
N LYS A 50 18.59 33.45 13.87
CA LYS A 50 19.26 32.85 15.03
C LYS A 50 20.04 31.58 14.69
N LEU A 51 21.07 31.34 15.49
CA LEU A 51 21.84 30.10 15.48
C LEU A 51 21.10 28.99 16.26
N TYR A 52 20.82 27.88 15.58
CA TYR A 52 20.13 26.71 16.13
C TYR A 52 20.98 25.45 16.02
N ASP A 53 20.76 24.50 16.94
CA ASP A 53 21.00 23.08 16.69
C ASP A 53 19.63 22.41 16.60
N ALA A 54 19.23 21.98 15.41
CA ALA A 54 17.86 21.55 15.11
C ALA A 54 17.85 20.16 14.48
N GLY A 55 16.82 19.36 14.76
CA GLY A 55 16.82 17.95 14.43
C GLY A 55 15.55 17.20 14.80
N PHE A 56 15.66 15.87 14.88
CA PHE A 56 14.54 15.00 15.22
C PHE A 56 15.00 13.73 15.95
N LYS A 57 14.06 13.14 16.68
CA LYS A 57 14.17 11.87 17.38
C LYS A 57 13.78 10.71 16.49
N PHE A 58 14.55 9.63 16.58
CA PHE A 58 14.28 8.39 15.87
C PHE A 58 14.63 7.15 16.72
N LYS A 59 14.11 6.00 16.29
CA LYS A 59 14.53 4.67 16.75
C LYS A 59 14.67 3.74 15.55
N SER A 60 15.41 2.65 15.74
CA SER A 60 15.42 1.53 14.79
C SER A 60 14.76 0.31 15.43
N SER A 61 14.03 -0.49 14.67
CA SER A 61 13.51 -1.78 15.15
C SER A 61 14.58 -2.88 15.22
N GLN A 62 15.78 -2.62 14.69
CA GLN A 62 16.91 -3.54 14.64
C GLN A 62 18.23 -2.84 15.01
N ALA A 63 19.25 -3.62 15.38
CA ALA A 63 20.59 -3.10 15.60
C ALA A 63 21.23 -2.68 14.28
N GLY A 64 22.16 -1.74 14.34
CA GLY A 64 22.90 -1.30 13.16
C GLY A 64 23.83 -0.14 13.45
N LYS A 65 24.38 0.45 12.39
CA LYS A 65 25.36 1.53 12.45
C LYS A 65 24.83 2.80 11.79
N ILE A 66 25.01 3.95 12.43
CA ILE A 66 24.92 5.24 11.74
C ILE A 66 26.26 5.50 11.07
N LYS A 67 26.27 5.59 9.74
CA LYS A 67 27.46 5.78 8.91
C LYS A 67 27.68 7.21 8.47
N ALA A 68 26.64 8.01 8.38
CA ALA A 68 26.73 9.41 8.02
C ALA A 68 25.55 10.18 8.59
N LEU A 69 25.75 11.47 8.79
CA LEU A 69 24.70 12.43 9.09
C LEU A 69 24.48 13.32 7.87
N ARG A 70 23.25 13.77 7.68
CA ARG A 70 22.81 14.52 6.52
C ARG A 70 22.01 15.74 6.93
N SER A 71 22.19 16.84 6.22
CA SER A 71 21.41 18.07 6.41
C SER A 71 21.11 18.69 5.04
N TRP A 72 19.87 19.10 4.81
CA TRP A 72 19.58 19.99 3.70
C TRP A 72 19.88 21.42 4.14
N ILE A 73 20.85 22.06 3.48
CA ILE A 73 21.34 23.38 3.87
C ILE A 73 20.89 24.39 2.83
N SER A 74 20.14 25.42 3.23
CA SER A 74 19.71 26.48 2.31
C SER A 74 20.89 27.31 1.84
N ALA A 75 20.86 27.79 0.60
CA ALA A 75 21.79 28.80 0.11
C ALA A 75 21.75 30.11 0.95
N GLN A 76 20.68 30.31 1.73
CA GLN A 76 20.51 31.43 2.65
C GLN A 76 21.04 31.17 4.07
N ASP A 77 21.41 29.93 4.39
CA ASP A 77 21.94 29.50 5.69
C ASP A 77 23.47 29.60 5.72
N ASN A 78 23.98 30.81 5.46
CA ASN A 78 25.40 31.18 5.57
C ASN A 78 26.41 30.08 5.15
N ILE A 79 26.23 29.51 3.94
CA ILE A 79 26.93 28.31 3.44
C ILE A 79 28.46 28.38 3.38
N ASN A 80 29.03 29.58 3.56
CA ASN A 80 30.47 29.79 3.62
C ASN A 80 31.08 29.42 4.99
N GLN A 81 30.26 29.09 5.97
CA GLN A 81 30.68 28.65 7.29
C GLN A 81 30.40 27.14 7.47
N PRO A 82 31.28 26.40 8.16
CA PRO A 82 31.04 24.99 8.46
C PRO A 82 29.78 24.82 9.31
N HIS A 83 28.96 23.83 8.97
CA HIS A 83 27.81 23.40 9.77
C HIS A 83 28.15 22.07 10.43
N LYS A 84 27.92 21.90 11.73
CA LYS A 84 28.15 20.61 12.38
C LYS A 84 26.85 19.83 12.53
N ALA A 85 26.89 18.53 12.30
CA ALA A 85 25.83 17.60 12.65
C ALA A 85 26.24 16.71 13.81
N ARG A 86 25.28 16.34 14.64
CA ARG A 86 25.47 15.57 15.86
C ARG A 86 24.48 14.43 15.94
N LEU A 87 24.95 13.32 16.48
CA LEU A 87 24.14 12.18 16.88
C LEU A 87 24.17 12.12 18.41
N TRP A 88 22.99 12.08 19.03
CA TRP A 88 22.85 12.05 20.48
C TRP A 88 22.15 10.78 20.96
N ASP A 89 22.53 10.34 22.15
CA ASP A 89 21.74 9.42 22.93
C ASP A 89 20.53 10.17 23.52
N GLY A 90 19.32 9.75 23.15
CA GLY A 90 18.09 10.43 23.56
C GLY A 90 17.78 10.35 25.07
N GLU A 91 18.37 9.39 25.78
CA GLU A 91 18.14 9.15 27.21
C GLU A 91 19.27 9.76 28.05
N THR A 92 20.52 9.44 27.74
CA THR A 92 21.69 9.93 28.51
C THR A 92 22.09 11.35 28.16
N LYS A 93 21.55 11.89 27.05
CA LYS A 93 21.85 13.22 26.50
C LYS A 93 23.31 13.43 26.09
N GLN A 94 24.09 12.34 25.99
CA GLN A 94 25.47 12.39 25.54
C GLN A 94 25.55 12.43 24.01
N ILE A 95 26.59 13.11 23.50
CA ILE A 95 26.93 13.06 22.08
C ILE A 95 27.59 11.71 21.78
N LEU A 96 27.05 11.00 20.81
CA LEU A 96 27.59 9.75 20.30
C LEU A 96 28.54 10.00 19.12
N ALA A 97 28.27 11.01 18.30
CA ALA A 97 29.17 11.49 17.25
C ALA A 97 28.89 12.96 16.89
N GLU A 98 29.92 13.64 16.39
CA GLU A 98 29.85 14.97 15.78
C GLU A 98 30.66 14.94 14.48
N VAL A 99 30.11 15.53 13.41
CA VAL A 99 30.79 15.73 12.12
C VAL A 99 30.56 17.13 11.61
N THR A 100 31.50 17.61 10.79
CA THR A 100 31.42 18.92 10.14
C THR A 100 31.14 18.73 8.66
N PHE A 101 30.14 19.41 8.13
CA PHE A 101 29.94 19.55 6.69
C PHE A 101 30.94 20.57 6.13
N GLU A 102 31.80 20.10 5.24
CA GLU A 102 32.75 20.93 4.49
C GLU A 102 32.31 21.06 3.02
N ASN A 103 32.68 22.15 2.36
CA ASN A 103 32.33 22.41 0.94
C ASN A 103 30.81 22.36 0.67
N ILE A 104 30.04 23.03 1.52
CA ILE A 104 28.58 23.00 1.49
C ILE A 104 28.03 23.49 0.14
N VAL A 105 27.14 22.69 -0.44
CA VAL A 105 26.31 23.11 -1.58
C VAL A 105 24.99 23.64 -1.04
N GLY A 106 24.73 24.93 -1.27
CA GLY A 106 23.49 25.57 -0.88
C GLY A 106 22.28 25.05 -1.65
N ASP A 107 21.14 25.05 -0.96
CA ASP A 107 19.88 24.44 -1.39
C ASP A 107 20.01 22.96 -1.81
N SER A 108 20.84 22.22 -1.08
CA SER A 108 21.13 20.82 -1.36
C SER A 108 21.29 19.99 -0.09
N TRP A 109 21.13 18.67 -0.25
CA TRP A 109 21.49 17.71 0.78
C TRP A 109 23.00 17.58 0.86
N ASN A 110 23.55 17.84 2.05
CA ASN A 110 24.95 17.66 2.38
C ASN A 110 25.07 16.45 3.31
N GLU A 111 26.09 15.61 3.09
CA GLU A 111 26.29 14.35 3.81
C GLU A 111 27.73 14.27 4.31
N ALA A 112 27.90 13.91 5.58
CA ALA A 112 29.21 13.75 6.21
C ALA A 112 29.29 12.40 6.90
N ALA A 113 30.29 11.60 6.52
CA ALA A 113 30.51 10.27 7.07
C ALA A 113 31.01 10.32 8.53
N LEU A 114 30.47 9.45 9.38
CA LEU A 114 30.96 9.16 10.71
C LEU A 114 32.14 8.18 10.60
N ASN A 115 33.30 8.56 11.15
CA ASN A 115 34.48 7.69 11.18
C ASN A 115 35.09 7.66 12.60
N PRO A 116 34.85 6.58 13.37
CA PRO A 116 34.11 5.36 13.01
C PRO A 116 32.58 5.56 12.97
N PRO A 117 31.82 4.69 12.26
CA PRO A 117 30.37 4.61 12.38
C PRO A 117 29.92 4.32 13.83
N VAL A 118 28.73 4.78 14.21
CA VAL A 118 28.19 4.63 15.57
C VAL A 118 27.18 3.49 15.64
N ASP A 119 27.38 2.54 16.54
CA ASP A 119 26.42 1.48 16.82
C ASP A 119 25.16 2.01 17.52
N ILE A 120 24.00 1.59 17.04
CA ILE A 120 22.71 1.87 17.66
C ILE A 120 21.98 0.57 18.01
N GLN A 121 21.39 0.57 19.20
CA GLN A 121 20.57 -0.50 19.72
C GLN A 121 19.11 -0.41 19.25
N PRO A 122 18.43 -1.56 19.03
CA PRO A 122 17.00 -1.60 18.72
C PRO A 122 16.16 -0.89 19.78
N ASN A 123 15.10 -0.22 19.34
CA ASN A 123 14.08 0.46 20.14
C ASN A 123 14.59 1.53 21.13
N LYS A 124 15.89 1.85 21.10
CA LYS A 124 16.46 2.99 21.82
C LYS A 124 16.24 4.27 21.02
N THR A 125 15.95 5.37 21.73
CA THR A 125 15.72 6.68 21.10
C THR A 125 17.05 7.42 20.93
N TYR A 126 17.27 7.94 19.73
CA TYR A 126 18.40 8.78 19.36
C TYR A 126 17.91 10.10 18.79
N ILE A 127 18.77 11.11 18.74
CA ILE A 127 18.51 12.39 18.07
C ILE A 127 19.60 12.60 17.03
N VAL A 128 19.21 12.95 15.81
CA VAL A 128 20.11 13.61 14.86
C VAL A 128 19.77 15.08 14.81
N SER A 129 20.78 15.94 14.85
CA SER A 129 20.62 17.38 14.74
C SER A 129 21.78 18.00 13.98
N ALA A 130 21.57 19.20 13.44
CA ALA A 130 22.64 19.98 12.83
C ALA A 130 22.51 21.47 13.14
N ASP A 131 23.65 22.14 13.09
CA ASP A 131 23.73 23.58 13.14
C ASP A 131 22.93 24.17 11.98
N VAL A 132 22.17 25.21 12.28
CA VAL A 132 21.55 26.12 11.32
C VAL A 132 21.96 27.51 11.75
N LEU A 133 22.76 28.19 10.91
CA LEU A 133 23.41 29.44 11.27
C LEU A 133 22.51 30.65 11.05
N LYS A 134 21.63 30.58 10.05
CA LYS A 134 20.57 31.54 9.76
C LYS A 134 19.40 30.85 9.08
N ASN A 135 18.25 31.51 9.06
CA ASN A 135 17.24 31.19 8.06
C ASN A 135 16.72 29.74 8.15
N LEU A 136 16.33 29.33 9.37
CA LEU A 136 15.98 27.94 9.69
C LEU A 136 14.97 27.31 8.70
N PRO A 137 15.38 26.28 7.94
CA PRO A 137 14.47 25.55 7.08
C PRO A 137 13.58 24.63 7.92
N ARG A 138 12.26 24.71 7.74
CA ARG A 138 11.34 23.85 8.50
C ARG A 138 10.03 23.52 7.80
N GLN A 139 9.48 22.36 8.10
CA GLN A 139 8.10 21.96 7.80
C GLN A 139 7.31 21.78 9.10
N GLY A 140 6.28 22.59 9.33
CA GLY A 140 5.41 22.49 10.50
C GLY A 140 4.53 21.23 10.48
N ASN A 141 4.20 20.73 11.68
CA ASN A 141 3.28 19.61 11.95
C ASN A 141 3.71 18.24 11.40
N PHE A 142 4.93 18.10 10.88
CA PHE A 142 5.40 16.89 10.23
C PHE A 142 5.38 15.68 11.17
N PHE A 143 5.88 15.82 12.39
CA PHE A 143 5.92 14.74 13.38
C PHE A 143 4.63 14.62 14.21
N ASN A 144 3.48 15.10 13.72
CA ASN A 144 2.19 14.76 14.32
C ASN A 144 1.91 13.25 14.23
N THR A 145 2.46 12.59 13.20
CA THR A 145 2.45 11.14 13.00
C THR A 145 3.89 10.64 12.84
N PRO A 146 4.17 9.35 13.11
CA PRO A 146 5.52 8.83 12.90
C PRO A 146 5.84 8.77 11.40
N PHE A 147 7.12 8.92 11.05
CA PHE A 147 7.60 8.69 9.69
C PHE A 147 8.46 7.44 9.68
N VAL A 148 8.09 6.44 8.89
CA VAL A 148 8.67 5.09 8.94
C VAL A 148 9.29 4.73 7.61
N LYS A 149 10.59 4.41 7.62
CA LYS A 149 11.29 3.70 6.55
C LYS A 149 12.03 2.54 7.20
N SER A 150 11.35 1.39 7.24
CA SER A 150 11.81 0.21 7.99
C SER A 150 13.28 -0.10 7.71
N PRO A 151 14.10 -0.33 8.74
CA PRO A 151 13.75 -0.49 10.16
C PRO A 151 13.66 0.82 10.97
N ILE A 152 13.87 1.98 10.36
CA ILE A 152 13.97 3.28 11.05
C ILE A 152 12.60 3.95 11.16
N THR A 153 12.32 4.51 12.34
CA THR A 153 11.14 5.32 12.61
C THR A 153 11.54 6.65 13.22
N ALA A 154 11.23 7.77 12.56
CA ALA A 154 11.14 9.06 13.23
C ALA A 154 9.85 9.09 14.07
N LEU A 155 9.98 9.41 15.35
CA LEU A 155 8.90 9.25 16.32
C LEU A 155 7.80 10.30 16.12
N ALA A 156 6.55 9.93 16.38
CA ALA A 156 5.49 10.93 16.52
C ALA A 156 5.71 11.72 17.83
N THR A 157 5.34 13.00 17.84
CA THR A 157 5.37 13.83 19.07
C THR A 157 4.53 13.21 20.20
N THR A 158 3.45 12.49 19.86
CA THR A 158 2.60 11.78 20.82
C THR A 158 3.32 10.61 21.52
N GLU A 159 4.35 10.04 20.89
CA GLU A 159 5.20 9.00 21.46
C GLU A 159 6.37 9.62 22.24
N SER A 160 7.07 10.58 21.63
CA SER A 160 8.15 11.34 22.25
C SER A 160 8.25 12.71 21.58
N LEU A 161 8.35 13.78 22.36
CA LEU A 161 8.43 15.16 21.84
C LEU A 161 9.44 15.25 20.69
N ASN A 162 8.99 15.54 19.47
CA ASN A 162 9.81 15.51 18.27
C ASN A 162 9.79 16.85 17.50
N GLY A 163 10.64 16.98 16.49
CA GLY A 163 11.00 18.26 15.90
C GLY A 163 11.74 19.10 16.92
N VAL A 164 12.92 18.62 17.32
CA VAL A 164 13.66 19.17 18.46
C VAL A 164 14.68 20.20 18.02
N PHE A 165 14.88 21.22 18.84
CA PHE A 165 15.94 22.20 18.66
C PHE A 165 16.45 22.75 19.99
N THR A 166 17.55 23.48 19.93
CA THR A 166 17.99 24.39 20.98
C THR A 166 18.64 25.62 20.36
N TYR A 167 18.69 26.70 21.13
CA TYR A 167 19.44 27.91 20.82
C TYR A 167 20.65 28.02 21.75
N TYR A 168 21.64 28.81 21.36
CA TYR A 168 22.87 29.01 22.11
C TYR A 168 22.86 30.36 22.85
N ASN A 169 21.86 30.64 23.69
CA ASN A 169 21.69 31.98 24.30
C ASN A 169 22.17 32.03 25.74
N LEU A 170 22.76 33.17 26.13
CA LEU A 170 22.83 33.63 27.52
C LEU A 170 21.47 34.21 27.95
N GLU A 171 21.22 34.35 29.26
CA GLU A 171 19.98 34.90 29.84
C GLU A 171 19.58 36.28 29.27
N ASP A 172 20.51 37.01 28.66
CA ASP A 172 20.33 38.39 28.14
C ASP A 172 20.01 38.47 26.62
N GLY A 173 19.71 37.36 25.95
CA GLY A 173 19.12 37.36 24.62
C GLY A 173 20.08 37.51 23.42
N TYR A 174 21.39 37.40 23.64
CA TYR A 174 22.40 37.28 22.58
C TYR A 174 22.88 35.83 22.42
N ASP A 175 23.14 35.42 21.18
CA ASP A 175 23.70 34.11 20.84
C ASP A 175 25.19 34.08 21.25
N ASP A 176 25.58 33.12 22.08
CA ASP A 176 26.96 32.79 22.43
C ASP A 176 27.32 31.39 21.90
N PRO A 177 28.02 31.31 20.76
CA PRO A 177 28.47 30.05 20.18
C PRO A 177 29.37 29.22 21.10
N ALA A 178 29.96 29.83 22.15
CA ALA A 178 30.77 29.10 23.13
C ALA A 178 29.96 28.15 24.03
N LEU A 179 28.63 28.28 24.03
CA LEU A 179 27.73 27.36 24.75
C LEU A 179 27.44 26.08 23.97
N ALA A 180 27.85 25.98 22.70
CA ALA A 180 27.69 24.79 21.89
C ALA A 180 28.67 23.67 22.32
N PRO A 181 28.26 22.39 22.32
CA PRO A 181 26.95 21.89 21.93
C PRO A 181 25.97 21.75 23.12
N VAL A 182 24.69 22.03 22.90
CA VAL A 182 23.62 21.87 23.89
C VAL A 182 22.64 20.80 23.41
N PHE A 183 22.20 19.91 24.30
CA PHE A 183 21.26 18.85 23.95
C PHE A 183 19.91 19.43 23.43
N PRO A 184 19.46 19.08 22.21
CA PRO A 184 18.19 19.57 21.64
C PRO A 184 16.98 19.00 22.40
N GLN A 185 16.25 19.87 23.11
CA GLN A 185 15.12 19.44 23.95
C GLN A 185 13.86 20.30 23.80
N ARG A 186 13.92 21.41 23.06
CA ARG A 186 12.75 22.25 22.76
C ARG A 186 12.10 21.75 21.50
N SER A 187 10.82 22.03 21.28
CA SER A 187 10.13 21.73 20.04
C SER A 187 9.24 22.89 19.63
N PHE A 188 9.07 23.08 18.33
CA PHE A 188 8.16 24.05 17.76
C PHE A 188 7.36 23.39 16.65
N GLN A 189 6.03 23.40 16.78
CA GLN A 189 5.09 22.85 15.79
C GLN A 189 5.43 21.43 15.32
N ASN A 190 6.08 20.58 16.14
CA ASN A 190 6.45 19.21 15.74
C ASN A 190 7.21 19.19 14.40
N SER A 191 8.05 20.20 14.17
CA SER A 191 8.59 20.50 12.86
C SER A 191 9.67 19.52 12.40
N TYR A 192 9.74 19.27 11.10
CA TYR A 192 10.90 18.66 10.48
C TYR A 192 11.88 19.74 9.99
N TYR A 193 13.14 19.65 10.40
CA TYR A 193 14.20 20.63 10.11
C TYR A 193 15.20 20.14 9.05
N TYR A 194 14.79 19.18 8.21
CA TYR A 194 15.57 18.63 7.11
C TYR A 194 16.94 18.05 7.50
N GLN A 195 16.95 17.33 8.62
CA GLN A 195 18.08 16.51 9.05
C GLN A 195 17.81 15.06 8.72
N ASP A 196 18.84 14.26 8.47
CA ASP A 196 18.71 12.83 8.19
C ASP A 196 19.95 12.04 8.63
N ILE A 197 19.82 10.73 8.64
CA ILE A 197 20.87 9.75 8.95
C ILE A 197 21.06 8.80 7.76
N VAL A 198 22.27 8.24 7.66
CA VAL A 198 22.53 7.05 6.84
C VAL A 198 22.75 5.89 7.80
N PHE A 199 21.75 5.03 7.91
CA PHE A 199 21.76 3.85 8.77
C PHE A 199 22.12 2.60 7.95
N GLN A 200 22.95 1.75 8.52
CA GLN A 200 23.35 0.48 7.94
C GLN A 200 22.97 -0.64 8.89
N THR A 201 22.20 -1.61 8.41
CA THR A 201 21.83 -2.80 9.21
C THR A 201 23.05 -3.66 9.50
N GLU A 202 23.16 -4.23 10.71
CA GLU A 202 24.15 -5.26 11.00
C GLU A 202 23.81 -6.57 10.27
N SER A 203 24.82 -7.26 9.74
CA SER A 203 24.69 -8.59 9.15
C SER A 203 24.58 -9.63 10.24
N GLU A 204 23.40 -9.78 10.84
CA GLU A 204 23.03 -11.05 11.46
C GLU A 204 22.44 -11.96 10.39
N SER A 205 22.66 -13.27 10.55
CA SER A 205 21.84 -14.30 9.90
C SER A 205 20.39 -14.07 10.33
N THR A 206 19.67 -13.24 9.59
CA THR A 206 18.29 -12.90 9.91
C THR A 206 17.40 -14.08 9.54
N THR A 207 16.87 -14.76 10.54
CA THR A 207 15.79 -15.72 10.32
C THR A 207 14.47 -14.98 10.29
N ILE A 208 13.66 -15.21 9.26
CA ILE A 208 12.27 -14.75 9.24
C ILE A 208 11.32 -15.92 9.51
N ASN A 209 10.35 -15.70 10.40
CA ASN A 209 9.30 -16.68 10.63
C ASN A 209 8.28 -16.59 9.49
N VAL A 210 8.21 -17.62 8.65
CA VAL A 210 7.41 -17.63 7.42
C VAL A 210 6.80 -19.01 7.20
N ARG A 211 5.65 -19.08 6.54
CA ARG A 211 5.04 -20.38 6.19
C ARG A 211 5.89 -21.16 5.19
N GLU A 212 6.12 -22.44 5.47
CA GLU A 212 7.00 -23.32 4.67
C GLU A 212 6.63 -23.35 3.17
N HIS A 213 5.34 -23.28 2.83
CA HIS A 213 4.88 -23.47 1.45
C HIS A 213 5.27 -22.32 0.51
N VAL A 214 5.69 -21.15 1.02
CA VAL A 214 6.05 -19.98 0.21
C VAL A 214 7.55 -19.89 -0.09
N ILE A 215 8.41 -20.59 0.66
CA ILE A 215 9.87 -20.32 0.64
C ILE A 215 10.54 -20.62 -0.71
N ASN A 216 9.95 -21.54 -1.48
CA ASN A 216 10.41 -21.88 -2.83
C ASN A 216 9.64 -21.13 -3.94
N HIS A 217 8.70 -20.25 -3.56
CA HIS A 217 7.94 -19.49 -4.53
C HIS A 217 8.77 -18.29 -5.02
N PRO A 218 8.87 -18.03 -6.34
CA PRO A 218 9.70 -16.96 -6.87
C PRO A 218 9.37 -15.57 -6.32
N ILE A 219 8.10 -15.27 -6.02
CA ILE A 219 7.70 -13.99 -5.42
C ILE A 219 8.34 -13.77 -4.05
N PHE A 220 8.40 -14.81 -3.20
CA PHE A 220 9.02 -14.72 -1.88
C PHE A 220 10.51 -14.40 -2.02
N LEU A 221 11.23 -15.18 -2.84
CA LEU A 221 12.66 -14.97 -3.09
C LEU A 221 12.96 -13.62 -3.76
N GLU A 222 12.06 -13.16 -4.63
CA GLU A 222 12.17 -11.87 -5.30
C GLU A 222 12.03 -10.70 -4.32
N ASN A 223 11.12 -10.82 -3.34
CA ASN A 223 10.92 -9.79 -2.31
C ASN A 223 12.07 -9.68 -1.30
N LEU A 224 12.96 -10.69 -1.23
CA LEU A 224 14.19 -10.60 -0.43
C LEU A 224 15.24 -9.70 -1.08
N LYS A 225 15.10 -9.36 -2.37
CA LYS A 225 16.03 -8.46 -3.07
C LYS A 225 15.73 -7.01 -2.76
N SER A 226 16.77 -6.18 -2.75
CA SER A 226 16.61 -4.73 -2.59
C SER A 226 15.86 -4.12 -3.77
N GLY A 227 14.90 -3.25 -3.46
CA GLY A 227 14.26 -2.38 -4.45
C GLY A 227 14.98 -1.05 -4.60
N THR A 228 14.38 -0.14 -5.36
CA THR A 228 14.86 1.23 -5.58
C THR A 228 13.69 2.19 -5.62
N GLU A 229 13.93 3.47 -5.37
CA GLU A 229 12.97 4.57 -5.50
C GLU A 229 13.04 5.25 -6.88
N ASN A 230 14.02 4.89 -7.74
CA ASN A 230 14.23 5.54 -9.05
C ASN A 230 13.04 5.41 -10.00
N TRP A 231 12.13 4.47 -9.76
CA TRP A 231 10.92 4.30 -10.55
C TRP A 231 9.84 5.36 -10.23
N LEU A 232 9.85 5.97 -9.04
CA LEU A 232 8.79 6.85 -8.51
C LEU A 232 8.59 8.14 -9.33
N GLU A 233 9.68 8.80 -9.71
CA GLU A 233 9.63 10.10 -10.38
C GLU A 233 9.82 9.96 -11.88
N THR A 234 9.02 10.72 -12.64
CA THR A 234 9.11 10.72 -14.10
C THR A 234 9.08 12.17 -14.60
N ASN A 235 10.14 12.59 -15.29
CA ASN A 235 10.21 13.87 -15.99
C ASN A 235 9.45 13.77 -17.32
N TYR A 236 8.11 13.75 -17.25
CA TYR A 236 7.23 13.49 -18.38
C TYR A 236 7.52 14.35 -19.62
N ALA A 237 7.41 13.72 -20.80
CA ALA A 237 7.55 14.31 -22.12
C ALA A 237 6.33 15.15 -22.52
N LEU A 238 6.13 16.27 -21.80
CA LEU A 238 4.98 17.18 -21.96
C LEU A 238 4.88 17.80 -23.37
N SER A 239 5.98 17.84 -24.12
CA SER A 239 6.04 18.33 -25.51
C SER A 239 6.21 17.21 -26.53
N LEU A 240 5.90 15.96 -26.15
CA LEU A 240 6.06 14.76 -26.98
C LEU A 240 7.51 14.51 -27.42
N GLU A 241 8.47 14.85 -26.57
CA GLU A 241 9.90 14.64 -26.78
C GLU A 241 10.24 13.15 -26.99
N ILE A 242 9.55 12.27 -26.27
CA ILE A 242 9.60 10.82 -26.43
C ILE A 242 8.24 10.21 -26.14
N ALA A 243 7.85 9.21 -26.92
CA ALA A 243 6.66 8.40 -26.70
C ALA A 243 6.96 6.95 -27.08
N ALA A 244 6.34 5.98 -26.39
CA ALA A 244 6.59 4.56 -26.65
C ALA A 244 5.35 3.70 -26.35
N PHE A 245 5.30 2.53 -26.99
CA PHE A 245 4.38 1.46 -26.66
C PHE A 245 5.02 0.09 -26.93
N MET A 246 4.45 -0.94 -26.33
CA MET A 246 4.95 -2.31 -26.41
C MET A 246 4.28 -3.09 -27.55
N SER A 247 4.97 -4.05 -28.15
CA SER A 247 4.41 -4.96 -29.17
C SER A 247 3.42 -6.00 -28.62
N ALA A 248 3.40 -6.18 -27.30
CA ALA A 248 2.48 -7.01 -26.53
C ALA A 248 2.31 -6.38 -25.14
N GLU A 249 1.20 -6.62 -24.45
CA GLU A 249 1.06 -6.20 -23.04
C GLU A 249 1.29 -7.33 -22.05
N SER A 250 1.39 -8.55 -22.55
CA SER A 250 1.60 -9.74 -21.74
C SER A 250 2.43 -10.73 -22.55
N ILE A 251 3.49 -11.23 -21.94
CA ILE A 251 4.37 -12.27 -22.49
C ILE A 251 4.56 -13.35 -21.43
N ASN A 252 4.78 -14.58 -21.85
CA ASN A 252 5.17 -15.65 -20.94
C ASN A 252 6.68 -15.66 -20.71
N LYS A 253 7.11 -16.23 -19.58
CA LYS A 253 8.51 -16.38 -19.22
C LYS A 253 9.33 -17.02 -20.35
N GLY A 254 10.47 -16.40 -20.68
CA GLY A 254 11.35 -16.79 -21.77
C GLY A 254 10.99 -16.21 -23.13
N GLU A 255 9.84 -15.53 -23.26
CA GLU A 255 9.51 -14.77 -24.47
C GLU A 255 10.18 -13.38 -24.45
N SER A 256 10.18 -12.73 -25.62
CA SER A 256 10.71 -11.38 -25.81
C SER A 256 9.60 -10.41 -26.20
N ILE A 257 9.83 -9.13 -25.96
CA ILE A 257 8.87 -8.06 -26.24
C ILE A 257 9.59 -6.88 -26.87
N ASP A 258 8.99 -6.35 -27.94
CA ASP A 258 9.57 -5.22 -28.66
C ASP A 258 9.00 -3.91 -28.13
N ILE A 259 9.88 -2.93 -28.03
CA ILE A 259 9.54 -1.54 -27.78
C ILE A 259 9.54 -0.80 -29.11
N LYS A 260 8.48 -0.03 -29.32
CA LYS A 260 8.36 0.92 -30.42
C LYS A 260 8.36 2.32 -29.84
N ALA A 261 9.46 3.06 -30.03
CA ALA A 261 9.62 4.42 -29.53
C ALA A 261 9.83 5.41 -30.67
N SER A 262 9.33 6.62 -30.46
CA SER A 262 9.56 7.78 -31.30
C SER A 262 10.12 8.92 -30.45
N VAL A 263 11.16 9.57 -30.95
CA VAL A 263 11.75 10.78 -30.34
C VAL A 263 11.54 12.00 -31.23
N LEU A 264 11.39 13.18 -30.63
CA LEU A 264 11.21 14.43 -31.38
C LEU A 264 12.48 14.80 -32.17
N THR A 265 13.63 14.59 -31.55
CA THR A 265 14.97 14.78 -32.14
C THR A 265 15.68 13.43 -32.12
N PRO A 266 16.11 12.88 -33.28
CA PRO A 266 16.87 11.63 -33.34
C PRO A 266 18.09 11.66 -32.41
N GLY A 267 18.34 10.57 -31.69
CA GLY A 267 19.38 10.53 -30.67
C GLY A 267 19.36 9.24 -29.87
N ASN A 268 19.98 9.28 -28.69
CA ASN A 268 20.05 8.14 -27.79
C ASN A 268 18.95 8.22 -26.73
N ILE A 269 18.46 7.04 -26.32
CA ILE A 269 17.59 6.87 -25.17
C ILE A 269 18.22 5.89 -24.18
N ARG A 270 17.88 6.03 -22.89
CA ARG A 270 18.10 5.02 -21.85
C ARG A 270 16.78 4.32 -21.55
N LEU A 271 16.85 3.01 -21.34
CA LEU A 271 15.72 2.15 -20.99
C LEU A 271 16.02 1.53 -19.63
N GLU A 272 15.13 1.77 -18.67
CA GLU A 272 15.16 1.12 -17.36
C GLU A 272 13.89 0.29 -17.19
N VAL A 273 14.05 -1.00 -16.88
CA VAL A 273 12.93 -1.91 -16.61
C VAL A 273 12.83 -2.17 -15.12
N TYR A 274 11.67 -1.86 -14.54
CA TYR A 274 11.37 -2.08 -13.14
C TYR A 274 10.28 -3.14 -12.98
N ARG A 275 10.52 -4.17 -12.15
CA ARG A 275 9.45 -5.07 -11.69
C ARG A 275 8.77 -4.41 -10.51
N LEU A 276 7.45 -4.19 -10.59
CA LEU A 276 6.65 -3.67 -9.48
C LEU A 276 6.36 -4.79 -8.46
N GLY A 277 6.38 -4.46 -7.17
CA GLY A 277 6.27 -5.44 -6.08
C GLY A 277 6.41 -4.79 -4.70
N TYR A 278 6.79 -5.53 -3.65
CA TYR A 278 6.92 -4.97 -2.30
C TYR A 278 8.32 -4.37 -2.03
N TYR A 279 9.36 -5.20 -2.12
CA TYR A 279 10.78 -4.84 -1.91
C TYR A 279 11.04 -3.96 -0.68
N GLY A 280 10.64 -4.41 0.51
CA GLY A 280 10.81 -3.64 1.75
C GLY A 280 9.99 -2.35 1.82
N GLY A 281 9.01 -2.18 0.94
CA GLY A 281 8.11 -1.03 0.90
C GLY A 281 8.42 0.00 -0.17
N VAL A 282 9.55 -0.11 -0.90
CA VAL A 282 9.92 0.88 -1.95
C VAL A 282 9.16 0.68 -3.26
N GLY A 283 8.55 -0.49 -3.49
CA GLY A 283 7.55 -0.72 -4.53
C GLY A 283 8.04 -1.14 -5.92
N GLY A 284 9.34 -1.09 -6.18
CA GLY A 284 9.91 -1.53 -7.45
C GLY A 284 11.37 -1.91 -7.36
N ARG A 285 11.80 -2.84 -8.20
CA ARG A 285 13.21 -3.24 -8.35
C ARG A 285 13.65 -3.04 -9.79
N LEU A 286 14.81 -2.42 -9.98
CA LEU A 286 15.46 -2.33 -11.29
C LEU A 286 15.92 -3.74 -11.72
N VAL A 287 15.43 -4.20 -12.86
CA VAL A 287 15.72 -5.53 -13.42
C VAL A 287 16.70 -5.44 -14.58
N GLU A 288 16.60 -4.36 -15.35
CA GLU A 288 17.44 -4.14 -16.52
C GLU A 288 17.64 -2.63 -16.72
N ASP A 289 18.85 -2.23 -17.11
CA ASP A 289 19.24 -0.85 -17.41
C ASP A 289 20.14 -0.84 -18.65
N ILE A 290 19.61 -0.31 -19.74
CA ILE A 290 20.28 -0.27 -21.03
C ILE A 290 20.40 1.19 -21.46
N ASP A 291 21.63 1.65 -21.63
CA ASP A 291 21.91 3.01 -22.09
C ASP A 291 22.31 3.05 -23.57
N ASN A 292 22.24 4.24 -24.16
CA ASN A 292 22.66 4.53 -25.54
C ASN A 292 21.95 3.72 -26.62
N ILE A 293 20.66 3.44 -26.44
CA ILE A 293 19.82 2.87 -27.50
C ILE A 293 19.54 3.97 -28.53
N VAL A 294 19.90 3.73 -29.79
CA VAL A 294 19.63 4.68 -30.87
C VAL A 294 18.13 4.68 -31.18
N ALA A 295 17.50 5.85 -31.06
CA ALA A 295 16.09 6.07 -31.36
C ALA A 295 15.94 7.10 -32.48
N ALA A 296 15.01 6.81 -33.39
CA ALA A 296 14.67 7.70 -34.49
C ALA A 296 13.33 8.40 -34.23
N LYS A 297 13.16 9.55 -34.89
CA LYS A 297 11.84 10.15 -35.05
C LYS A 297 11.02 9.25 -35.98
N GLN A 298 9.96 8.66 -35.45
CA GLN A 298 9.00 7.92 -36.27
C GLN A 298 8.10 8.92 -37.00
N SER A 299 7.73 8.62 -38.24
CA SER A 299 6.92 9.52 -39.05
C SER A 299 5.57 9.79 -38.39
N ILE A 300 5.15 11.06 -38.29
CA ILE A 300 3.78 11.42 -37.89
C ILE A 300 2.75 10.94 -38.91
N PHE A 301 3.15 10.71 -40.16
CA PHE A 301 2.29 10.06 -41.18
C PHE A 301 2.05 8.58 -40.88
N ASN A 302 2.74 7.99 -39.89
CA ASN A 302 2.40 6.67 -39.35
C ASN A 302 1.25 6.72 -38.34
N GLU A 303 0.70 7.91 -38.04
CA GLU A 303 -0.57 8.04 -37.32
C GLU A 303 -1.71 7.57 -38.24
N LEU A 304 -2.07 6.30 -38.10
CA LEU A 304 -3.14 5.70 -38.86
C LEU A 304 -4.46 6.00 -38.15
N VAL A 305 -5.21 6.93 -38.72
CA VAL A 305 -6.52 7.35 -38.21
C VAL A 305 -7.61 6.69 -39.03
N ASN A 306 -8.47 5.91 -38.38
CA ASN A 306 -9.70 5.45 -38.99
C ASN A 306 -10.78 6.52 -38.79
N SER A 307 -11.23 7.16 -39.86
CA SER A 307 -12.23 8.24 -39.77
C SER A 307 -13.61 7.77 -39.28
N GLN A 308 -13.93 6.48 -39.41
CA GLN A 308 -15.19 5.89 -38.96
C GLN A 308 -15.13 5.50 -37.48
N THR A 309 -14.13 4.71 -37.10
CA THR A 309 -14.02 4.22 -35.72
C THR A 309 -13.26 5.18 -34.80
N LYS A 310 -12.73 6.28 -35.34
CA LYS A 310 -11.83 7.23 -34.68
C LYS A 310 -10.61 6.56 -34.03
N LEU A 311 -10.30 5.32 -34.42
CA LEU A 311 -9.13 4.60 -33.94
C LEU A 311 -7.87 5.30 -34.43
N VAL A 312 -7.00 5.64 -33.49
CA VAL A 312 -5.64 6.10 -33.77
C VAL A 312 -4.69 4.96 -33.41
N ARG A 313 -3.84 4.54 -34.36
CA ARG A 313 -2.79 3.55 -34.12
C ARG A 313 -1.52 3.90 -34.90
N TYR A 314 -0.40 3.32 -34.49
CA TYR A 314 0.91 3.58 -35.09
C TYR A 314 1.57 2.31 -35.63
N SER A 315 2.13 2.41 -36.83
CA SER A 315 2.96 1.36 -37.45
C SER A 315 4.45 1.64 -37.28
N TRP A 316 4.88 2.02 -36.07
CA TRP A 316 6.28 2.32 -35.79
C TRP A 316 7.17 1.09 -35.95
N ALA A 317 8.38 1.35 -36.47
CA ALA A 317 9.42 0.34 -36.48
C ALA A 317 9.87 0.04 -35.05
N LYS A 318 10.38 -1.18 -34.84
CA LYS A 318 10.99 -1.58 -33.58
C LYS A 318 12.19 -0.68 -33.26
N THR A 319 12.29 -0.26 -32.00
CA THR A 319 13.45 0.45 -31.46
C THR A 319 14.39 -0.50 -30.72
N TYR A 320 13.84 -1.35 -29.85
CA TYR A 320 14.61 -2.28 -29.03
C TYR A 320 13.80 -3.55 -28.71
N THR A 321 14.46 -4.66 -28.40
CA THR A 321 13.83 -5.90 -27.93
C THR A 321 14.27 -6.18 -26.50
N ILE A 322 13.35 -6.20 -25.55
CA ILE A 322 13.60 -6.75 -24.21
C ILE A 322 13.52 -8.27 -24.31
N THR A 323 14.59 -8.96 -23.89
CA THR A 323 14.65 -10.42 -23.86
C THR A 323 14.57 -10.87 -22.41
N THR A 324 13.45 -11.48 -22.02
CA THR A 324 13.32 -12.02 -20.66
C THR A 324 14.12 -13.33 -20.53
N ASN A 325 14.56 -13.67 -19.33
CA ASN A 325 15.25 -14.93 -19.04
C ASN A 325 14.68 -15.60 -17.79
N ASP A 326 15.20 -16.77 -17.43
CA ASP A 326 14.64 -17.59 -16.35
C ASP A 326 14.72 -16.97 -14.94
N THR A 327 15.53 -15.92 -14.77
CA THR A 327 15.65 -15.18 -13.49
C THR A 327 14.54 -14.15 -13.29
N TRP A 328 13.80 -13.79 -14.35
CA TRP A 328 12.68 -12.87 -14.25
C TRP A 328 11.48 -13.57 -13.61
N VAL A 329 10.81 -12.85 -12.72
CA VAL A 329 9.70 -13.36 -11.91
C VAL A 329 8.39 -12.78 -12.42
N THR A 330 7.31 -13.56 -12.42
CA THR A 330 5.99 -13.07 -12.83
C THR A 330 5.61 -11.77 -12.12
N GLY A 331 5.00 -10.82 -12.82
CA GLY A 331 4.76 -9.47 -12.30
C GLY A 331 4.31 -8.48 -13.36
N CYS A 332 3.95 -7.29 -12.91
CA CYS A 332 3.82 -6.12 -13.77
C CYS A 332 5.17 -5.41 -13.85
N TYR A 333 5.62 -5.11 -15.05
CA TYR A 333 6.88 -4.47 -15.35
C TYR A 333 6.62 -3.08 -15.93
N MET A 334 7.26 -2.07 -15.35
CA MET A 334 7.27 -0.71 -15.86
C MET A 334 8.57 -0.47 -16.63
N VAL A 335 8.46 -0.02 -17.87
CA VAL A 335 9.58 0.42 -18.70
C VAL A 335 9.62 1.94 -18.69
N LYS A 336 10.69 2.52 -18.17
CA LYS A 336 10.96 3.96 -18.19
C LYS A 336 11.97 4.27 -19.29
N LEU A 337 11.57 5.09 -20.26
CA LEU A 337 12.45 5.52 -21.34
C LEU A 337 12.83 6.98 -21.13
N THR A 338 14.13 7.28 -21.18
CA THR A 338 14.68 8.64 -21.04
C THR A 338 15.36 9.06 -22.33
N GLU A 339 14.88 10.13 -22.95
CA GLU A 339 15.53 10.79 -24.09
C GLU A 339 16.72 11.63 -23.61
N LYS A 340 17.92 11.41 -24.18
CA LYS A 340 19.17 11.92 -23.61
C LYS A 340 19.44 13.40 -23.84
N ASN A 341 18.85 14.03 -24.86
CA ASN A 341 19.10 15.45 -25.11
C ASN A 341 18.35 16.36 -24.12
N THR A 342 17.16 15.94 -23.69
CA THR A 342 16.26 16.75 -22.83
C THR A 342 16.03 16.13 -21.46
N ASN A 343 16.46 14.88 -21.23
CA ASN A 343 16.13 14.06 -20.06
C ASN A 343 14.62 13.85 -19.86
N LYS A 344 13.82 14.02 -20.92
CA LYS A 344 12.37 13.80 -20.89
C LYS A 344 12.05 12.32 -21.00
N GLN A 345 10.96 11.94 -20.35
CA GLN A 345 10.65 10.54 -20.09
C GLN A 345 9.22 10.18 -20.49
N CYS A 346 9.05 8.92 -20.89
CA CYS A 346 7.74 8.29 -21.00
C CYS A 346 7.79 6.88 -20.40
N LEU A 347 6.60 6.34 -20.07
CA LEU A 347 6.44 5.03 -19.45
C LEU A 347 5.67 4.07 -20.37
N ALA A 348 6.00 2.79 -20.27
CA ALA A 348 5.20 1.69 -20.81
C ALA A 348 5.09 0.58 -19.75
N PHE A 349 4.09 -0.29 -19.90
CA PHE A 349 3.89 -1.41 -18.99
C PHE A 349 3.76 -2.70 -19.78
N PHE A 350 4.11 -3.82 -19.15
CA PHE A 350 3.72 -5.15 -19.62
C PHE A 350 3.69 -6.13 -18.45
N ILE A 351 3.05 -7.27 -18.68
CA ILE A 351 2.97 -8.36 -17.71
C ILE A 351 3.92 -9.46 -18.16
N LEU A 352 4.75 -9.92 -17.23
CA LEU A 352 5.44 -11.20 -17.40
C LEU A 352 4.64 -12.27 -16.67
N ARG A 353 4.11 -13.24 -17.44
CA ARG A 353 3.50 -14.44 -16.89
C ARG A 353 4.57 -15.50 -16.62
N ASP A 354 4.24 -16.44 -15.76
CA ASP A 354 4.91 -17.73 -15.67
C ASP A 354 3.83 -18.81 -15.64
N ASP A 355 3.43 -19.27 -16.83
CA ASP A 355 2.29 -20.17 -16.98
C ASP A 355 2.53 -21.56 -16.37
N ALA A 356 3.78 -21.93 -16.14
CA ALA A 356 4.20 -23.18 -15.50
C ALA A 356 4.26 -23.06 -13.97
N LEU A 357 4.35 -21.84 -13.41
CA LEU A 357 4.43 -21.62 -11.98
C LEU A 357 3.13 -22.02 -11.27
N LYS A 358 3.29 -22.74 -10.15
CA LYS A 358 2.18 -23.09 -9.26
C LYS A 358 1.98 -21.97 -8.23
N SER A 359 1.02 -21.10 -8.52
CA SER A 359 0.53 -20.06 -7.61
C SER A 359 -0.87 -20.40 -7.09
N ASP A 360 -1.24 -19.83 -5.95
CA ASP A 360 -2.60 -19.97 -5.40
C ASP A 360 -3.55 -18.93 -6.01
N ILE A 361 -3.04 -17.73 -6.30
CA ILE A 361 -3.81 -16.59 -6.80
C ILE A 361 -3.36 -16.27 -8.23
N VAL A 362 -4.32 -15.98 -9.11
CA VAL A 362 -4.07 -15.23 -10.35
C VAL A 362 -4.68 -13.84 -10.23
N TYR A 363 -3.83 -12.82 -10.33
CA TYR A 363 -4.22 -11.43 -10.31
C TYR A 363 -4.29 -10.87 -11.73
N LYS A 364 -5.44 -10.29 -12.08
CA LYS A 364 -5.70 -9.72 -13.40
C LYS A 364 -5.60 -8.19 -13.39
N PHE A 365 -4.84 -7.62 -14.32
CA PHE A 365 -4.80 -6.18 -14.60
C PHE A 365 -5.87 -5.73 -15.61
N GLY A 366 -6.42 -4.53 -15.39
CA GLY A 366 -7.48 -3.91 -16.20
C GLY A 366 -6.99 -3.15 -17.45
N PHE A 367 -6.02 -3.68 -18.20
CA PHE A 367 -5.42 -2.94 -19.33
C PHE A 367 -6.40 -2.50 -20.42
N ALA A 368 -7.47 -3.27 -20.67
CA ALA A 368 -8.53 -2.86 -21.59
C ALA A 368 -9.21 -1.55 -21.16
N THR A 369 -9.38 -1.35 -19.85
CA THR A 369 -9.87 -0.10 -19.27
C THR A 369 -8.91 1.05 -19.57
N HIS A 370 -7.61 0.88 -19.35
CA HIS A 370 -6.63 1.92 -19.68
C HIS A 370 -6.74 2.35 -21.14
N LEU A 371 -6.87 1.38 -22.06
CA LEU A 371 -6.99 1.69 -23.48
C LEU A 371 -8.30 2.43 -23.81
N ALA A 372 -9.40 2.14 -23.12
CA ALA A 372 -10.70 2.77 -23.34
C ALA A 372 -10.69 4.26 -22.99
N TYR A 373 -9.89 4.67 -22.00
CA TYR A 373 -9.72 6.07 -21.59
C TYR A 373 -8.59 6.80 -22.33
N ASN A 374 -7.65 6.08 -22.94
CA ASN A 374 -6.49 6.69 -23.60
C ASN A 374 -6.90 7.56 -24.82
N THR A 375 -6.42 8.81 -24.87
CA THR A 375 -6.63 9.73 -25.99
C THR A 375 -5.37 9.97 -26.83
N PHE A 376 -4.25 9.30 -26.54
CA PHE A 376 -2.96 9.64 -27.14
C PHE A 376 -3.01 9.78 -28.68
N SER A 377 -2.53 10.93 -29.15
CA SER A 377 -2.29 11.24 -30.56
C SER A 377 -1.29 12.41 -30.67
N TYR A 378 -0.43 12.39 -31.70
CA TYR A 378 0.45 13.51 -32.03
C TYR A 378 -0.36 14.67 -32.58
N ASN A 379 -1.33 14.38 -33.46
CA ASN A 379 -2.30 15.38 -33.87
C ASN A 379 -3.35 15.58 -32.76
N GLY A 380 -3.41 16.78 -32.20
CA GLY A 380 -4.37 17.15 -31.15
C GLY A 380 -5.83 16.91 -31.54
N ASP A 381 -6.18 17.10 -32.81
CA ASP A 381 -7.56 16.93 -33.31
C ASP A 381 -8.04 15.47 -33.23
N ASN A 382 -7.09 14.52 -33.29
CA ASN A 382 -7.35 13.09 -33.24
C ASN A 382 -7.33 12.52 -31.81
N ARG A 383 -7.16 13.36 -30.77
CA ARG A 383 -7.13 12.90 -29.37
C ARG A 383 -8.52 12.50 -28.89
N LYS A 384 -8.94 11.29 -29.25
CA LYS A 384 -10.24 10.71 -28.94
C LYS A 384 -10.09 9.42 -28.14
N SER A 385 -10.91 9.27 -27.11
CA SER A 385 -11.12 8.03 -26.37
C SER A 385 -12.55 7.55 -26.56
N THR A 386 -12.90 6.43 -25.93
CA THR A 386 -14.27 5.89 -25.94
C THR A 386 -15.26 6.74 -25.13
N TYR A 387 -14.79 7.83 -24.52
CA TYR A 387 -15.57 8.79 -23.73
C TYR A 387 -15.60 10.20 -24.36
N SER A 388 -14.99 10.42 -25.53
CA SER A 388 -15.04 11.73 -26.19
C SER A 388 -16.43 12.02 -26.77
N GLY A 389 -17.12 13.03 -26.26
CA GLY A 389 -18.49 13.36 -26.71
C GLY A 389 -18.59 13.66 -28.20
N GLY A 390 -19.54 13.02 -28.90
CA GLY A 390 -19.83 13.20 -30.33
C GLY A 390 -18.78 12.69 -31.32
N GLU A 391 -17.61 12.30 -30.83
CA GLU A 391 -16.44 11.92 -31.64
C GLU A 391 -15.66 10.76 -30.98
N ARG A 392 -16.37 9.88 -30.25
CA ARG A 392 -15.71 8.82 -29.48
C ARG A 392 -15.06 7.77 -30.37
N ALA A 393 -13.96 7.21 -29.88
CA ALA A 393 -13.36 6.02 -30.44
C ALA A 393 -14.28 4.82 -30.23
N LEU A 394 -14.50 4.05 -31.30
CA LEU A 394 -15.29 2.82 -31.33
C LEU A 394 -14.42 1.56 -31.23
N GLN A 395 -13.11 1.75 -31.13
CA GLN A 395 -12.12 0.69 -30.98
C GLN A 395 -11.02 1.17 -30.04
N ILE A 396 -10.41 0.21 -29.34
CA ILE A 396 -9.24 0.42 -28.49
C ILE A 396 -8.05 -0.36 -29.04
N THR A 397 -6.82 0.09 -28.78
CA THR A 397 -5.63 -0.59 -29.30
C THR A 397 -4.41 -0.42 -28.41
N HIS A 398 -3.56 -1.45 -28.43
CA HIS A 398 -2.22 -1.46 -27.85
C HIS A 398 -1.16 -0.85 -28.78
N ASP A 399 -1.48 -0.59 -30.06
CA ASP A 399 -0.57 0.00 -31.03
C ASP A 399 -0.51 1.53 -30.92
N ARG A 400 -0.55 2.06 -29.69
CA ARG A 400 -0.40 3.48 -29.40
C ARG A 400 0.16 3.72 -27.99
N PRO A 401 0.99 4.76 -27.80
CA PRO A 401 1.41 5.18 -26.46
C PRO A 401 0.22 5.53 -25.57
N TRP A 402 0.44 5.57 -24.26
CA TRP A 402 -0.57 6.05 -23.31
C TRP A 402 -0.34 7.54 -23.01
N GLU A 403 -1.40 8.32 -23.09
CA GLU A 403 -1.39 9.76 -22.77
C GLU A 403 -0.85 10.02 -21.36
N ALA A 404 -1.39 9.30 -20.38
CA ALA A 404 -1.02 9.38 -18.97
C ALA A 404 0.46 9.09 -18.71
N ASN A 405 1.06 8.26 -19.55
CA ASN A 405 2.45 7.85 -19.42
C ASN A 405 3.40 8.71 -20.25
N THR A 406 2.91 9.74 -20.94
CA THR A 406 3.70 10.54 -21.87
C THR A 406 3.59 12.03 -21.56
N PHE A 407 2.53 12.71 -22.01
CA PHE A 407 2.46 14.17 -22.02
C PHE A 407 1.41 14.75 -21.07
N ASN A 408 0.50 13.94 -20.55
CA ASN A 408 -0.54 14.39 -19.61
C ASN A 408 -0.66 13.42 -18.43
N PRO A 409 0.23 13.53 -17.43
CA PRO A 409 0.26 12.62 -16.28
C PRO A 409 -0.99 12.71 -15.37
N ASN A 410 -1.90 13.65 -15.63
CA ASN A 410 -3.17 13.76 -14.91
C ASN A 410 -4.29 12.89 -15.52
N ALA A 411 -4.09 12.30 -16.71
CA ALA A 411 -5.07 11.45 -17.39
C ALA A 411 -5.16 10.01 -16.81
N VAL A 412 -5.22 9.88 -15.48
CA VAL A 412 -5.03 8.62 -14.75
C VAL A 412 -6.33 7.95 -14.30
N ASN A 413 -7.40 8.03 -15.11
CA ASN A 413 -8.69 7.40 -14.77
C ASN A 413 -8.52 5.89 -14.47
N SER A 414 -7.61 5.23 -15.19
CA SER A 414 -7.21 3.85 -14.95
C SER A 414 -5.74 3.71 -15.33
N ASN A 415 -4.87 3.30 -14.39
CA ASN A 415 -3.42 3.08 -14.58
C ASN A 415 -2.90 2.09 -13.50
N PRO A 416 -1.93 1.19 -13.80
CA PRO A 416 -1.42 0.23 -12.81
C PRO A 416 -0.86 0.87 -11.54
N LEU A 417 -0.29 2.08 -11.66
CA LEU A 417 0.26 2.86 -10.54
C LEU A 417 -0.82 3.60 -9.73
N ARG A 418 -2.07 3.60 -10.21
CA ARG A 418 -3.18 4.31 -9.57
C ARG A 418 -4.00 3.41 -8.66
N TRP A 419 -4.34 2.20 -9.14
CA TRP A 419 -5.31 1.36 -8.45
C TRP A 419 -4.77 -0.03 -8.07
N GLU A 420 -3.92 -0.61 -8.91
CA GLU A 420 -3.44 -1.98 -8.74
C GLU A 420 -2.20 -2.07 -7.86
N VAL A 421 -1.35 -1.04 -7.85
CA VAL A 421 -0.07 -1.00 -7.12
C VAL A 421 -0.21 -1.32 -5.62
N ASN A 422 -1.26 -0.81 -4.96
CA ASN A 422 -1.46 -1.04 -3.52
C ASN A 422 -1.78 -2.52 -3.24
N THR A 423 -2.62 -3.12 -4.07
CA THR A 423 -2.99 -4.54 -3.94
C THR A 423 -1.80 -5.46 -4.20
N ILE A 424 -1.01 -5.21 -5.27
CA ILE A 424 0.16 -6.05 -5.57
C ILE A 424 1.23 -5.92 -4.49
N ARG A 425 1.49 -4.70 -4.00
CA ARG A 425 2.42 -4.47 -2.88
C ARG A 425 1.99 -5.23 -1.64
N TRP A 426 0.70 -5.23 -1.33
CA TRP A 426 0.19 -5.94 -0.16
C TRP A 426 0.23 -7.47 -0.31
N LEU A 427 -0.13 -8.01 -1.48
CA LEU A 427 -0.02 -9.45 -1.74
C LEU A 427 1.43 -9.92 -1.59
N GLU A 428 2.37 -9.16 -2.15
CA GLU A 428 3.79 -9.48 -2.12
C GLU A 428 4.40 -9.26 -0.72
N LYS A 429 4.05 -8.18 -0.02
CA LYS A 429 4.44 -7.94 1.39
C LYS A 429 4.12 -9.13 2.27
N ASN A 430 2.95 -9.73 2.05
CA ASN A 430 2.45 -10.86 2.84
C ASN A 430 2.83 -12.22 2.25
N ASN A 431 3.71 -12.25 1.24
CA ASN A 431 4.27 -13.46 0.64
C ASN A 431 3.19 -14.42 0.09
N TYR A 432 2.12 -13.90 -0.50
CA TYR A 432 1.16 -14.74 -1.21
C TYR A 432 1.80 -15.32 -2.48
N ARG A 433 1.48 -16.59 -2.77
CA ARG A 433 1.86 -17.23 -4.03
C ARG A 433 0.94 -16.74 -5.14
N VAL A 434 1.35 -15.66 -5.80
CA VAL A 434 0.57 -14.96 -6.83
C VAL A 434 1.27 -15.02 -8.20
N SER A 435 0.46 -15.24 -9.25
CA SER A 435 0.83 -15.02 -10.66
C SER A 435 -0.02 -13.89 -11.24
N TYR A 436 0.48 -13.22 -12.27
CA TYR A 436 -0.18 -12.06 -12.87
C TYR A 436 -0.59 -12.32 -14.33
N CYS A 437 -1.69 -11.72 -14.78
CA CYS A 437 -2.17 -11.79 -16.17
C CYS A 437 -2.96 -10.54 -16.59
N GLY A 438 -3.23 -10.40 -17.89
CA GLY A 438 -4.22 -9.46 -18.44
C GLY A 438 -5.50 -10.19 -18.89
N GLY A 439 -6.59 -9.44 -19.09
CA GLY A 439 -7.86 -10.02 -19.57
C GLY A 439 -7.76 -10.75 -20.92
N GLN A 440 -6.89 -10.27 -21.82
CA GLN A 440 -6.59 -10.92 -23.11
C GLN A 440 -6.01 -12.33 -22.95
N ASP A 441 -5.25 -12.56 -21.88
CA ASP A 441 -4.65 -13.86 -21.61
C ASP A 441 -5.74 -14.89 -21.29
N ILE A 442 -6.75 -14.45 -20.54
CA ILE A 442 -7.91 -15.25 -20.17
C ILE A 442 -8.80 -15.47 -21.40
N ASP A 443 -9.03 -14.45 -22.24
CA ASP A 443 -9.75 -14.61 -23.52
C ASP A 443 -9.07 -15.67 -24.41
N LYS A 444 -7.75 -15.55 -24.60
CA LYS A 444 -6.96 -16.41 -25.48
C LYS A 444 -6.88 -17.85 -24.99
N GLN A 445 -6.67 -18.05 -23.69
CA GLN A 445 -6.41 -19.39 -23.13
C GLN A 445 -7.66 -20.07 -22.54
N GLY A 446 -8.75 -19.32 -22.33
CA GLY A 446 -10.02 -19.82 -21.80
C GLY A 446 -9.95 -20.25 -20.33
N SER A 447 -10.99 -20.94 -19.87
CA SER A 447 -11.15 -21.28 -18.44
C SER A 447 -10.06 -22.19 -17.89
N ASN A 448 -9.41 -23.01 -18.71
CA ASN A 448 -8.32 -23.88 -18.27
C ASN A 448 -7.13 -23.09 -17.70
N PHE A 449 -6.89 -21.89 -18.22
CA PHE A 449 -5.86 -21.00 -17.69
C PHE A 449 -6.14 -20.59 -16.25
N VAL A 450 -7.40 -20.33 -15.90
CA VAL A 450 -7.81 -19.84 -14.58
C VAL A 450 -8.05 -21.01 -13.60
N LYS A 451 -8.52 -22.15 -14.10
CA LYS A 451 -8.80 -23.37 -13.31
C LYS A 451 -7.59 -23.98 -12.59
N LYS A 452 -6.36 -23.57 -12.92
CA LYS A 452 -5.15 -24.01 -12.23
C LYS A 452 -4.92 -23.30 -10.89
N TYR A 453 -5.62 -22.20 -10.63
CA TYR A 453 -5.49 -21.39 -9.42
C TYR A 453 -6.65 -21.66 -8.43
N ARG A 454 -6.45 -21.30 -7.16
CA ARG A 454 -7.50 -21.35 -6.13
C ARG A 454 -8.38 -20.11 -6.14
N VAL A 455 -7.80 -18.96 -6.50
CA VAL A 455 -8.47 -17.66 -6.49
C VAL A 455 -8.16 -16.90 -7.77
N PHE A 456 -9.20 -16.39 -8.42
CA PHE A 456 -9.12 -15.29 -9.37
C PHE A 456 -9.31 -13.97 -8.61
N MET A 457 -8.43 -12.99 -8.86
CA MET A 457 -8.46 -11.70 -8.19
C MET A 457 -8.30 -10.54 -9.17
N ASN A 458 -9.01 -9.46 -8.92
CA ASN A 458 -8.79 -8.15 -9.54
C ASN A 458 -9.02 -7.04 -8.49
N SER A 459 -8.56 -5.82 -8.81
CA SER A 459 -8.82 -4.64 -7.99
C SER A 459 -8.87 -3.39 -8.84
N GLY A 460 -9.35 -2.29 -8.27
CA GLY A 460 -9.30 -0.99 -8.95
C GLY A 460 -10.43 -0.82 -9.95
N HIS A 461 -10.09 -0.50 -11.21
CA HIS A 461 -11.07 -0.15 -12.25
C HIS A 461 -10.98 -1.10 -13.45
N ASP A 462 -11.63 -2.25 -13.33
CA ASP A 462 -11.58 -3.34 -14.32
C ASP A 462 -12.88 -3.45 -15.14
N GLU A 463 -13.22 -2.36 -15.85
CA GLU A 463 -14.52 -2.12 -16.48
C GLU A 463 -14.77 -2.88 -17.80
N TYR A 464 -13.73 -3.12 -18.60
CA TYR A 464 -13.87 -3.63 -19.98
C TYR A 464 -13.43 -5.07 -20.11
N TRP A 465 -14.39 -5.97 -20.37
CA TRP A 465 -14.16 -7.41 -20.43
C TRP A 465 -14.64 -7.97 -21.75
N SER A 466 -13.94 -8.99 -22.26
CA SER A 466 -14.45 -9.72 -23.42
C SER A 466 -15.50 -10.77 -23.00
N PHE A 467 -16.39 -11.12 -23.91
CA PHE A 467 -17.31 -12.25 -23.68
C PHE A 467 -16.57 -13.56 -23.35
N LYS A 468 -15.44 -13.85 -24.04
CA LYS A 468 -14.66 -15.07 -23.80
C LYS A 468 -14.04 -15.07 -22.41
N GLU A 469 -13.58 -13.92 -21.94
CA GLU A 469 -13.08 -13.74 -20.58
C GLU A 469 -14.19 -13.94 -19.53
N TYR A 470 -15.35 -13.29 -19.68
CA TYR A 470 -16.52 -13.51 -18.82
C TYR A 470 -16.85 -15.00 -18.69
N LYS A 471 -16.96 -15.68 -19.85
CA LYS A 471 -17.23 -17.12 -19.91
C LYS A 471 -16.15 -17.93 -19.19
N ALA A 472 -14.87 -17.59 -19.39
CA ALA A 472 -13.77 -18.30 -18.77
C ALA A 472 -13.80 -18.20 -17.23
N ILE A 473 -14.10 -17.01 -16.68
CA ILE A 473 -14.24 -16.81 -15.24
C ILE A 473 -15.48 -17.53 -14.70
N LYS A 474 -16.62 -17.45 -15.39
CA LYS A 474 -17.84 -18.18 -14.99
C LYS A 474 -17.59 -19.68 -14.90
N GLU A 475 -16.96 -20.26 -15.91
CA GLU A 475 -16.60 -21.69 -15.94
C GLU A 475 -15.55 -22.06 -14.88
N ALA A 476 -14.67 -21.13 -14.50
CA ALA A 476 -13.72 -21.33 -13.42
C ALA A 476 -14.43 -21.37 -12.05
N ILE A 477 -15.38 -20.45 -11.80
CA ILE A 477 -16.24 -20.46 -10.60
C ILE A 477 -17.02 -21.77 -10.53
N GLU A 478 -17.62 -22.21 -11.64
CA GLU A 478 -18.34 -23.50 -11.73
C GLU A 478 -17.43 -24.71 -11.47
N ALA A 479 -16.13 -24.58 -11.72
CA ALA A 479 -15.12 -25.59 -11.40
C ALA A 479 -14.52 -25.47 -9.98
N GLY A 480 -14.99 -24.50 -9.18
CA GLY A 480 -14.57 -24.33 -7.78
C GLY A 480 -13.48 -23.27 -7.54
N VAL A 481 -13.12 -22.47 -8.56
CA VAL A 481 -12.20 -21.34 -8.38
C VAL A 481 -12.94 -20.21 -7.64
N ASN A 482 -12.34 -19.73 -6.55
CA ASN A 482 -12.90 -18.63 -5.77
C ASN A 482 -12.62 -17.27 -6.43
N VAL A 483 -13.36 -16.24 -6.05
CA VAL A 483 -13.19 -14.87 -6.56
C VAL A 483 -13.03 -13.88 -5.42
N VAL A 484 -12.04 -12.99 -5.57
CA VAL A 484 -11.84 -11.79 -4.74
C VAL A 484 -11.81 -10.57 -5.65
N SER A 485 -12.86 -9.75 -5.63
CA SER A 485 -12.94 -8.50 -6.38
C SER A 485 -12.87 -7.30 -5.44
N LEU A 486 -11.74 -6.59 -5.47
CA LEU A 486 -11.51 -5.32 -4.76
C LEU A 486 -11.70 -4.14 -5.71
N SER A 487 -12.77 -4.20 -6.49
CA SER A 487 -13.05 -3.37 -7.65
C SER A 487 -14.51 -2.93 -7.63
N ALA A 488 -14.85 -1.93 -8.44
CA ALA A 488 -16.22 -1.59 -8.82
C ALA A 488 -16.28 -1.30 -10.31
N ASN A 489 -17.50 -1.15 -10.81
CA ASN A 489 -17.78 -1.01 -12.24
C ASN A 489 -17.10 -2.09 -13.07
N THR A 490 -16.98 -3.28 -12.48
CA THR A 490 -16.19 -4.36 -13.05
C THR A 490 -17.01 -5.11 -14.07
N CYS A 491 -16.41 -5.42 -15.22
CA CYS A 491 -17.07 -6.19 -16.27
C CYS A 491 -18.36 -5.52 -16.79
N TYR A 492 -18.40 -4.19 -16.79
CA TYR A 492 -19.59 -3.43 -17.22
C TYR A 492 -19.76 -3.47 -18.74
N TRP A 493 -18.69 -3.15 -19.48
CA TRP A 493 -18.71 -3.12 -20.94
C TRP A 493 -18.14 -4.41 -21.55
N ASN A 494 -18.88 -4.99 -22.50
CA ASN A 494 -18.38 -6.06 -23.34
C ASN A 494 -17.53 -5.50 -24.49
N ILE A 495 -16.36 -6.10 -24.73
CA ILE A 495 -15.47 -5.81 -25.86
C ILE A 495 -15.20 -7.05 -26.69
N LYS A 496 -14.69 -6.86 -27.92
CA LYS A 496 -14.32 -7.96 -28.80
C LYS A 496 -12.93 -7.75 -29.39
N TRP A 497 -11.97 -8.55 -28.96
CA TRP A 497 -10.61 -8.55 -29.51
C TRP A 497 -10.58 -9.01 -30.98
N SER A 498 -9.72 -8.38 -31.77
CA SER A 498 -9.24 -8.91 -33.05
C SER A 498 -8.41 -10.18 -32.83
N ASP A 499 -8.23 -10.98 -33.89
CA ASP A 499 -7.51 -12.26 -33.80
C ASP A 499 -6.02 -12.09 -33.41
N ASP A 500 -5.43 -10.93 -33.67
CA ASP A 500 -4.07 -10.58 -33.27
C ASP A 500 -3.98 -10.01 -31.84
N TYR A 501 -5.11 -9.81 -31.15
CA TYR A 501 -5.21 -9.22 -29.82
C TYR A 501 -4.55 -7.83 -29.70
N ARG A 502 -4.44 -7.08 -30.80
CA ARG A 502 -3.89 -5.70 -30.78
C ARG A 502 -4.96 -4.63 -30.75
N THR A 503 -6.18 -4.95 -31.20
CA THR A 503 -7.32 -4.03 -31.23
C THR A 503 -8.56 -4.71 -30.65
N ALA A 504 -9.43 -3.97 -29.97
CA ALA A 504 -10.76 -4.46 -29.64
C ALA A 504 -11.83 -3.50 -30.13
N ASP A 505 -12.91 -4.08 -30.64
CA ASP A 505 -14.16 -3.40 -30.91
C ASP A 505 -14.87 -3.06 -29.60
N LEU A 506 -15.35 -1.81 -29.52
CA LEU A 506 -16.04 -1.26 -28.37
C LEU A 506 -17.07 -0.25 -28.86
N TYR A 507 -18.31 -0.71 -28.96
CA TYR A 507 -19.41 0.09 -29.47
C TYR A 507 -20.43 0.26 -28.34
N LYS A 508 -20.42 1.39 -27.64
CA LYS A 508 -21.37 1.65 -26.55
C LYS A 508 -22.75 1.94 -27.15
N LYS A 509 -23.81 1.32 -26.63
CA LYS A 509 -25.16 1.69 -27.03
C LYS A 509 -25.38 3.17 -26.68
N ASN A 510 -25.90 3.89 -27.65
CA ASN A 510 -26.19 5.32 -27.58
C ASN A 510 -27.48 5.54 -26.78
N ASP A 511 -27.40 5.27 -25.48
CA ASP A 511 -28.51 5.38 -24.53
C ASP A 511 -28.24 6.53 -23.56
N PRO A 512 -29.19 7.46 -23.32
CA PRO A 512 -29.11 8.44 -22.23
C PRO A 512 -28.94 7.80 -20.84
N LEU A 513 -29.07 6.48 -20.70
CA LEU A 513 -28.87 5.71 -19.47
C LEU A 513 -27.50 5.04 -19.34
N ALA A 514 -26.56 5.26 -20.28
CA ALA A 514 -25.21 4.69 -20.28
C ALA A 514 -24.19 5.52 -19.47
N GLY A 515 -24.64 6.19 -18.40
CA GLY A 515 -23.89 7.18 -17.63
C GLY A 515 -24.66 8.48 -17.48
N GLY A 516 -25.94 8.36 -17.06
CA GLY A 516 -26.91 9.43 -16.85
C GLY A 516 -27.15 10.38 -18.03
N VAL A 517 -28.09 11.31 -17.86
CA VAL A 517 -28.45 12.31 -18.88
C VAL A 517 -27.24 13.22 -19.11
N VAL A 518 -26.32 12.82 -19.98
CA VAL A 518 -25.19 13.64 -20.37
C VAL A 518 -25.79 14.88 -21.05
N SER A 519 -25.70 16.03 -20.38
CA SER A 519 -26.07 17.34 -20.94
C SER A 519 -25.25 17.70 -22.19
N ASN A 520 -24.23 16.89 -22.51
CA ASN A 520 -23.38 16.93 -23.70
C ASN A 520 -23.48 15.66 -24.57
N TYR A 521 -24.60 14.91 -24.49
CA TYR A 521 -24.83 13.76 -25.35
C TYR A 521 -25.02 14.21 -26.80
N ILE A 522 -24.03 13.93 -27.64
CA ILE A 522 -24.15 14.01 -29.10
C ILE A 522 -24.23 12.57 -29.60
N VAL A 523 -25.37 12.23 -30.22
CA VAL A 523 -25.61 10.92 -30.85
C VAL A 523 -24.49 10.65 -31.86
N ASP A 524 -23.82 9.50 -31.77
CA ASP A 524 -22.87 9.11 -32.80
C ASP A 524 -23.58 9.02 -34.15
N THR A 525 -22.92 9.53 -35.18
CA THR A 525 -23.42 9.50 -36.56
C THR A 525 -23.31 8.12 -37.23
N PHE A 526 -22.70 7.13 -36.55
CA PHE A 526 -22.43 5.80 -37.08
C PHE A 526 -23.41 4.74 -36.53
N ASN A 527 -24.11 4.06 -37.44
CA ASN A 527 -25.09 3.01 -37.13
C ASN A 527 -24.44 1.61 -37.15
N VAL A 528 -23.52 1.35 -36.21
CA VAL A 528 -22.91 0.01 -36.01
C VAL A 528 -23.56 -0.65 -34.79
N PRO A 529 -23.89 -1.96 -34.83
CA PRO A 529 -24.43 -2.66 -33.67
C PRO A 529 -23.50 -2.53 -32.45
N PRO A 530 -24.02 -2.14 -31.28
CA PRO A 530 -23.21 -1.99 -30.09
C PRO A 530 -22.70 -3.34 -29.56
N THR A 531 -21.61 -3.32 -28.80
CA THR A 531 -21.11 -4.50 -28.08
C THR A 531 -21.91 -4.81 -26.80
N TYR A 532 -22.77 -3.86 -26.39
CA TYR A 532 -23.68 -3.90 -25.24
C TYR A 532 -22.97 -4.04 -23.88
N ARG A 533 -23.66 -3.65 -22.80
CA ARG A 533 -23.26 -3.98 -21.43
C ARG A 533 -23.66 -5.42 -21.13
N PHE A 534 -22.95 -6.08 -20.21
CA PHE A 534 -23.31 -7.45 -19.83
C PHE A 534 -24.71 -7.57 -19.20
N ARG A 535 -25.22 -6.50 -18.58
CA ARG A 535 -26.59 -6.40 -18.06
C ARG A 535 -27.66 -5.94 -19.06
N ASP A 536 -27.29 -5.53 -20.27
CA ASP A 536 -28.27 -5.08 -21.25
C ASP A 536 -29.20 -6.23 -21.68
N GLN A 537 -30.46 -5.91 -22.00
CA GLN A 537 -31.48 -6.88 -22.45
C GLN A 537 -31.04 -7.70 -23.68
N GLU A 538 -30.12 -7.14 -24.47
CA GLU A 538 -29.54 -7.80 -25.62
C GLU A 538 -28.62 -8.97 -25.25
N LEU A 539 -28.04 -8.98 -24.04
CA LEU A 539 -27.16 -10.05 -23.54
C LEU A 539 -27.74 -10.82 -22.34
N ILE A 540 -28.34 -10.15 -21.36
CA ILE A 540 -28.80 -10.75 -20.10
C ILE A 540 -29.80 -11.89 -20.32
N GLY A 541 -29.63 -12.98 -19.58
CA GLY A 541 -30.45 -14.19 -19.64
C GLY A 541 -30.22 -15.05 -20.90
N LYS A 542 -29.56 -14.53 -21.94
CA LYS A 542 -29.31 -15.25 -23.19
C LYS A 542 -28.06 -16.11 -23.08
N THR A 543 -28.03 -17.17 -23.89
CA THR A 543 -26.89 -18.08 -23.99
C THR A 543 -26.10 -17.81 -25.26
N PHE A 544 -24.82 -17.50 -25.10
CA PHE A 544 -23.87 -17.36 -26.20
C PHE A 544 -22.77 -18.40 -26.01
N ASN A 545 -22.41 -19.16 -27.05
CA ASN A 545 -21.37 -20.19 -26.99
C ASN A 545 -21.45 -21.10 -25.74
N GLY A 546 -22.66 -21.48 -25.32
CA GLY A 546 -22.88 -22.33 -24.14
C GLY A 546 -22.80 -21.63 -22.77
N CYS A 547 -22.57 -20.33 -22.73
CA CYS A 547 -22.55 -19.53 -21.51
C CYS A 547 -23.79 -18.63 -21.43
N GLN A 548 -24.63 -18.85 -20.42
CA GLN A 548 -25.71 -17.93 -20.09
C GLN A 548 -25.15 -16.69 -19.39
N ILE A 549 -25.46 -15.51 -19.93
CA ILE A 549 -25.04 -14.23 -19.35
C ILE A 549 -26.02 -13.82 -18.24
N LYS A 550 -25.49 -13.45 -17.08
CA LYS A 550 -26.25 -12.93 -15.94
C LYS A 550 -25.80 -11.53 -15.49
N GLY A 551 -25.11 -10.81 -16.38
CA GLY A 551 -24.51 -9.52 -16.04
C GLY A 551 -23.36 -9.65 -15.05
N GLU A 552 -22.94 -8.51 -14.55
CA GLU A 552 -21.87 -8.32 -13.56
C GLU A 552 -22.31 -8.89 -12.22
N CYS A 553 -23.53 -8.56 -11.79
CA CYS A 553 -24.10 -9.09 -10.55
C CYS A 553 -24.15 -10.62 -10.56
N GLY A 554 -24.47 -11.26 -11.69
CA GLY A 554 -24.54 -12.71 -11.76
C GLY A 554 -23.19 -13.42 -11.71
N LEU A 555 -22.09 -12.70 -11.97
CA LEU A 555 -20.73 -13.22 -11.92
C LEU A 555 -20.03 -12.87 -10.60
N LEU A 556 -20.11 -11.61 -10.18
CA LEU A 556 -19.38 -11.03 -9.06
C LEU A 556 -20.27 -10.74 -7.84
N GLY A 557 -21.59 -10.82 -7.99
CA GLY A 557 -22.56 -10.54 -6.93
C GLY A 557 -22.85 -9.05 -6.71
N VAL A 558 -22.25 -8.14 -7.47
CA VAL A 558 -22.56 -6.71 -7.45
C VAL A 558 -22.34 -6.15 -8.86
N GLY A 559 -22.90 -4.98 -9.16
CA GLY A 559 -22.59 -4.25 -10.39
C GLY A 559 -22.76 -2.75 -10.24
N TYR A 560 -22.09 -1.99 -11.11
CA TYR A 560 -22.07 -0.53 -11.13
C TYR A 560 -23.45 0.11 -10.93
N ILE A 561 -23.52 1.08 -10.02
CA ILE A 561 -24.71 1.90 -9.79
C ILE A 561 -24.44 3.41 -9.80
N GLY A 562 -23.24 3.83 -9.37
CA GLY A 562 -22.91 5.25 -9.28
C GLY A 562 -21.43 5.56 -9.05
N ASP A 563 -21.11 6.82 -9.26
CA ASP A 563 -19.76 7.39 -9.19
C ASP A 563 -19.75 8.83 -8.69
N ILE A 564 -18.55 9.30 -8.36
CA ILE A 564 -18.22 10.70 -8.14
C ILE A 564 -16.93 11.07 -8.87
N GLY A 565 -16.84 12.30 -9.37
CA GLY A 565 -15.62 12.79 -10.05
C GLY A 565 -14.40 12.99 -9.12
N ASN A 566 -14.60 13.01 -7.79
CA ASN A 566 -13.50 13.19 -6.85
C ASN A 566 -12.82 11.85 -6.53
N ILE A 567 -11.77 11.53 -7.28
CA ILE A 567 -10.99 10.30 -7.14
C ILE A 567 -10.43 10.12 -5.72
N TYR A 568 -9.92 11.19 -5.09
CA TYR A 568 -9.38 11.13 -3.73
C TYR A 568 -10.41 11.53 -2.66
N GLY A 569 -11.67 11.72 -3.06
CA GLY A 569 -12.79 11.75 -2.12
C GLY A 569 -13.08 10.35 -1.60
N GLY A 570 -14.21 10.17 -0.91
CA GLY A 570 -14.70 8.85 -0.54
C GLY A 570 -15.57 8.88 0.70
N TYR A 571 -16.22 7.75 0.93
CA TYR A 571 -17.16 7.48 2.01
C TYR A 571 -16.76 6.21 2.74
N ASP A 572 -17.29 6.03 3.93
CA ASP A 572 -16.91 4.91 4.78
C ASP A 572 -17.54 3.60 4.32
N LEU A 573 -16.73 2.55 4.20
CA LEU A 573 -17.21 1.19 4.02
C LEU A 573 -17.81 0.72 5.35
N THR A 574 -19.12 0.48 5.38
CA THR A 574 -19.86 0.17 6.61
C THR A 574 -20.26 -1.30 6.68
N VAL A 575 -19.97 -1.95 7.80
CA VAL A 575 -20.35 -3.36 8.06
C VAL A 575 -21.85 -3.46 8.28
N LYS A 576 -22.54 -4.25 7.44
CA LYS A 576 -24.00 -4.41 7.49
C LYS A 576 -24.44 -5.51 8.46
N LYS A 577 -23.71 -6.63 8.48
CA LYS A 577 -24.08 -7.83 9.23
C LYS A 577 -22.85 -8.54 9.78
N GLU A 578 -23.07 -9.41 10.76
CA GLU A 578 -22.04 -10.34 11.23
C GLU A 578 -21.74 -11.42 10.16
N ASP A 579 -20.48 -11.81 10.09
CA ASP A 579 -19.98 -12.88 9.23
C ASP A 579 -18.65 -13.42 9.78
N SER A 580 -18.38 -14.70 9.51
CA SER A 580 -17.14 -15.39 9.87
C SER A 580 -15.85 -14.72 9.38
N ILE A 581 -15.91 -13.93 8.30
CA ILE A 581 -14.75 -13.20 7.77
C ILE A 581 -14.34 -12.00 8.64
N PHE A 582 -15.16 -11.59 9.61
CA PHE A 582 -14.81 -10.53 10.56
C PHE A 582 -14.05 -11.04 11.80
N ARG A 583 -13.73 -12.34 11.87
CA ARG A 583 -12.99 -12.92 13.00
C ARG A 583 -11.67 -12.18 13.26
N GLY A 584 -11.46 -11.73 14.49
CA GLY A 584 -10.23 -11.05 14.90
C GLY A 584 -9.96 -9.71 14.20
N THR A 585 -10.94 -9.12 13.52
CA THR A 585 -10.82 -7.77 12.95
C THR A 585 -11.21 -6.68 13.95
N GLY A 586 -12.02 -7.03 14.96
CA GLY A 586 -12.67 -6.09 15.88
C GLY A 586 -13.86 -5.35 15.27
N LEU A 587 -14.21 -5.64 14.01
CA LEU A 587 -15.36 -5.05 13.34
C LEU A 587 -16.65 -5.75 13.79
N THR A 588 -17.68 -4.96 14.04
CA THR A 588 -19.05 -5.39 14.33
C THR A 588 -20.02 -4.68 13.39
N ILE A 589 -21.30 -5.05 13.43
CA ILE A 589 -22.34 -4.29 12.72
C ILE A 589 -22.23 -2.79 13.00
N GLY A 590 -22.24 -1.97 11.94
CA GLY A 590 -22.12 -0.52 12.00
C GLY A 590 -20.69 0.01 12.08
N SER A 591 -19.67 -0.84 12.24
CA SER A 591 -18.27 -0.42 12.12
C SER A 591 -18.00 0.18 10.74
N LYS A 592 -17.17 1.23 10.72
CA LYS A 592 -16.83 2.01 9.54
C LYS A 592 -15.34 1.92 9.26
N LEU A 593 -15.00 1.64 8.00
CA LEU A 593 -13.64 1.72 7.48
C LEU A 593 -13.54 2.96 6.59
N THR A 594 -12.68 3.89 7.00
CA THR A 594 -12.70 5.26 6.51
C THR A 594 -12.38 5.37 5.03
N GLN A 595 -13.25 6.04 4.27
CA GLN A 595 -13.03 6.41 2.86
C GLN A 595 -12.60 5.26 1.93
N LEU A 596 -13.18 4.08 2.11
CA LEU A 596 -12.95 2.93 1.23
C LEU A 596 -14.06 2.74 0.18
N ILE A 597 -15.06 3.63 0.14
CA ILE A 597 -16.06 3.70 -0.93
C ILE A 597 -15.86 4.98 -1.74
N GLY A 598 -15.61 4.86 -3.03
CA GLY A 598 -15.58 6.04 -3.90
C GLY A 598 -14.86 5.83 -5.21
N TYR A 599 -14.70 6.96 -5.90
CA TYR A 599 -14.65 7.07 -7.35
C TYR A 599 -15.87 6.39 -8.01
N GLU A 600 -16.01 5.07 -7.89
CA GLU A 600 -17.19 4.32 -8.31
C GLU A 600 -17.56 3.24 -7.30
N TRP A 601 -18.84 2.89 -7.25
CA TRP A 601 -19.37 1.83 -6.39
C TRP A 601 -20.51 1.04 -7.03
N ASP A 602 -20.71 -0.15 -6.48
CA ASP A 602 -21.62 -1.16 -7.00
C ASP A 602 -22.79 -1.44 -6.03
N HIS A 603 -23.84 -2.06 -6.57
CA HIS A 603 -25.04 -2.50 -5.86
C HIS A 603 -25.48 -3.88 -6.38
N ILE A 604 -26.23 -4.65 -5.59
CA ILE A 604 -26.84 -5.89 -6.09
C ILE A 604 -28.01 -5.58 -7.05
N ASP A 605 -28.24 -6.44 -8.04
CA ASP A 605 -29.50 -6.41 -8.80
C ASP A 605 -30.59 -7.19 -8.04
N PRO A 606 -31.75 -6.59 -7.73
CA PRO A 606 -32.81 -7.29 -7.01
C PRO A 606 -33.54 -8.34 -7.88
N ASP A 607 -33.37 -8.35 -9.21
CA ASP A 607 -33.96 -9.37 -10.07
C ASP A 607 -33.15 -10.68 -10.06
N SER A 608 -33.83 -11.78 -9.75
CA SER A 608 -33.27 -13.13 -9.72
C SER A 608 -32.58 -13.59 -11.01
N LEU A 609 -32.93 -13.02 -12.17
CA LEU A 609 -32.28 -13.31 -13.46
C LEU A 609 -30.83 -12.82 -13.49
N ALA A 610 -30.56 -11.69 -12.84
CA ALA A 610 -29.23 -11.09 -12.72
C ALA A 610 -28.46 -11.58 -11.49
N GLN A 611 -29.09 -12.35 -10.59
CA GLN A 611 -28.45 -12.86 -9.38
C GLN A 611 -27.67 -14.17 -9.60
N PRO A 612 -26.53 -14.34 -8.92
CA PRO A 612 -25.83 -15.62 -8.90
C PRO A 612 -26.66 -16.64 -8.12
N GLN A 613 -26.38 -17.92 -8.36
CA GLN A 613 -26.93 -19.00 -7.54
C GLN A 613 -26.02 -19.21 -6.33
N THR A 614 -26.61 -19.63 -5.21
CA THR A 614 -25.85 -20.04 -4.01
C THR A 614 -25.95 -21.54 -3.79
N LYS A 615 -24.98 -22.09 -3.07
CA LYS A 615 -24.95 -23.50 -2.70
C LYS A 615 -26.13 -23.85 -1.80
N THR A 616 -26.76 -25.00 -2.04
CA THR A 616 -27.81 -25.54 -1.15
C THR A 616 -27.28 -25.66 0.28
N GLY A 617 -28.07 -25.18 1.25
CA GLY A 617 -27.68 -25.15 2.67
C GLY A 617 -26.84 -23.93 3.09
N THR A 618 -26.61 -22.97 2.18
CA THR A 618 -26.05 -21.64 2.50
C THR A 618 -27.13 -20.57 2.38
N PRO A 619 -26.92 -19.35 2.92
CA PRO A 619 -27.87 -18.25 2.77
C PRO A 619 -28.24 -17.97 1.31
N LYS A 620 -29.43 -17.38 1.10
CA LYS A 620 -29.79 -16.90 -0.24
C LYS A 620 -28.86 -15.75 -0.63
N PHE A 621 -28.71 -15.51 -1.92
CA PHE A 621 -27.83 -14.48 -2.42
C PHE A 621 -28.13 -13.08 -1.84
N VAL A 622 -29.40 -12.68 -1.78
CA VAL A 622 -29.81 -11.39 -1.20
C VAL A 622 -29.41 -11.22 0.27
N ASP A 623 -29.27 -12.32 1.01
CA ASP A 623 -28.81 -12.32 2.41
C ASP A 623 -27.28 -12.29 2.52
N SER A 624 -26.55 -12.22 1.39
CA SER A 624 -25.09 -12.28 1.33
C SER A 624 -24.42 -10.90 1.37
N ILE A 625 -25.20 -9.81 1.47
CA ILE A 625 -24.68 -8.44 1.62
C ILE A 625 -24.00 -8.31 2.99
N ILE A 626 -22.68 -8.12 3.00
CA ILE A 626 -21.83 -7.95 4.19
C ILE A 626 -21.47 -6.49 4.45
N PHE A 627 -21.47 -5.67 3.41
CA PHE A 627 -21.24 -4.23 3.49
C PHE A 627 -22.40 -3.49 2.87
N GLU A 628 -22.83 -2.40 3.52
CA GLU A 628 -23.81 -1.46 2.98
C GLU A 628 -23.50 -0.08 3.51
N SER A 629 -23.11 0.80 2.60
CA SER A 629 -22.60 2.13 2.92
C SER A 629 -23.50 3.20 2.33
N THR A 630 -23.83 4.20 3.13
CA THR A 630 -24.62 5.36 2.70
C THR A 630 -23.71 6.42 2.09
N ILE A 631 -24.14 6.98 0.96
CA ILE A 631 -23.48 8.05 0.24
C ILE A 631 -24.32 9.33 0.43
N PRO A 632 -23.93 10.23 1.33
CA PRO A 632 -24.76 11.37 1.73
C PRO A 632 -24.87 12.46 0.66
N ASP A 633 -23.94 12.48 -0.30
CA ASP A 633 -23.90 13.54 -1.30
C ASP A 633 -25.00 13.37 -2.35
N SER A 634 -25.49 14.50 -2.86
CA SER A 634 -26.31 14.50 -4.06
C SER A 634 -25.47 14.01 -5.22
N ILE A 635 -25.73 12.80 -5.69
CA ILE A 635 -25.06 12.25 -6.85
C ILE A 635 -25.61 12.93 -8.10
N PRO A 636 -24.76 13.52 -8.97
CA PRO A 636 -25.22 14.13 -10.20
C PRO A 636 -26.16 13.20 -10.99
N GLY A 637 -27.21 13.75 -11.62
CA GLY A 637 -28.11 12.94 -12.46
C GLY A 637 -27.42 12.26 -13.65
N THR A 638 -26.20 12.68 -13.99
CA THR A 638 -25.30 12.11 -15.00
C THR A 638 -24.50 10.90 -14.50
N SER A 639 -24.54 10.56 -13.22
CA SER A 639 -23.79 9.44 -12.63
C SER A 639 -24.72 8.34 -12.09
N ASN A 640 -26.00 8.36 -12.48
CA ASN A 640 -27.02 7.41 -12.05
C ASN A 640 -27.34 6.40 -13.17
N VAL A 641 -27.13 5.11 -12.91
CA VAL A 641 -27.56 4.01 -13.80
C VAL A 641 -28.49 3.01 -13.11
N SER A 642 -29.11 3.37 -11.98
CA SER A 642 -30.08 2.52 -11.25
C SER A 642 -31.18 1.95 -12.16
N GLN A 643 -31.60 2.71 -13.16
CA GLN A 643 -32.60 2.31 -14.16
C GLN A 643 -32.12 1.28 -15.18
N SER A 644 -30.80 1.01 -15.25
CA SER A 644 -30.23 -0.03 -16.11
C SER A 644 -30.21 -1.42 -15.47
N PHE A 645 -30.53 -1.52 -14.18
CA PHE A 645 -30.72 -2.79 -13.50
C PHE A 645 -32.02 -3.45 -13.97
N LEU A 646 -32.07 -4.79 -13.95
CA LEU A 646 -33.27 -5.52 -14.34
C LEU A 646 -34.37 -5.35 -13.30
N GLY A 647 -33.98 -5.43 -12.02
CA GLY A 647 -34.91 -5.22 -10.92
C GLY A 647 -35.18 -3.74 -10.67
N ASN A 648 -36.38 -3.44 -10.18
CA ASN A 648 -36.78 -2.07 -9.85
C ASN A 648 -35.97 -1.54 -8.66
N LEU A 649 -34.99 -0.67 -8.93
CA LEU A 649 -34.30 0.12 -7.92
C LEU A 649 -34.82 1.56 -7.92
N PRO A 650 -35.05 2.19 -6.75
CA PRO A 650 -35.39 3.60 -6.69
C PRO A 650 -34.18 4.46 -7.11
N LEU A 651 -34.45 5.68 -7.56
CA LEU A 651 -33.40 6.58 -8.09
C LEU A 651 -32.32 6.92 -7.05
N ASP A 652 -32.67 6.92 -5.77
CA ASP A 652 -31.77 7.15 -4.65
C ASP A 652 -30.94 5.91 -4.27
N ALA A 653 -31.14 4.75 -4.91
CA ALA A 653 -30.29 3.57 -4.72
C ALA A 653 -28.81 3.86 -5.07
N VAL A 654 -28.53 4.85 -5.92
CA VAL A 654 -27.16 5.32 -6.17
C VAL A 654 -26.47 5.84 -4.92
N GLN A 655 -27.23 6.23 -3.90
CA GLN A 655 -26.69 6.68 -2.62
C GLN A 655 -26.35 5.51 -1.68
N THR A 656 -26.31 4.29 -2.22
CA THR A 656 -25.96 3.09 -1.47
C THR A 656 -24.91 2.28 -2.24
N ALA A 657 -23.82 1.93 -1.56
CA ALA A 657 -22.82 0.98 -2.05
C ALA A 657 -22.95 -0.33 -1.28
N GLN A 658 -22.89 -1.47 -1.97
CA GLN A 658 -23.00 -2.79 -1.35
C GLN A 658 -21.84 -3.70 -1.72
N GLY A 659 -21.46 -4.55 -0.76
CA GLY A 659 -20.48 -5.62 -0.94
C GLY A 659 -21.02 -6.94 -0.43
N VAL A 660 -20.62 -8.04 -1.05
CA VAL A 660 -21.18 -9.39 -0.83
C VAL A 660 -20.11 -10.43 -0.55
N TYR A 661 -20.49 -11.46 0.20
CA TYR A 661 -19.73 -12.70 0.35
C TYR A 661 -20.68 -13.90 0.32
N PHE A 662 -20.53 -14.77 -0.67
CA PHE A 662 -21.40 -15.94 -0.84
C PHE A 662 -20.63 -17.17 -1.35
N THR A 663 -21.28 -18.33 -1.26
CA THR A 663 -20.75 -19.60 -1.80
C THR A 663 -21.59 -20.04 -3.01
N ALA A 664 -20.96 -20.15 -4.17
CA ALA A 664 -21.55 -20.66 -5.40
C ALA A 664 -21.85 -22.17 -5.32
N PRO A 665 -22.69 -22.75 -6.19
CA PRO A 665 -23.08 -24.17 -6.14
C PRO A 665 -21.89 -25.15 -6.21
N SER A 666 -20.82 -24.77 -6.89
CA SER A 666 -19.55 -25.52 -6.98
C SER A 666 -18.80 -25.61 -5.65
N GLY A 667 -19.15 -24.78 -4.67
CA GLY A 667 -18.40 -24.58 -3.44
C GLY A 667 -17.36 -23.46 -3.52
N ALA A 668 -17.17 -22.85 -4.69
CA ALA A 668 -16.38 -21.62 -4.80
C ALA A 668 -17.00 -20.49 -3.98
N ARG A 669 -16.18 -19.69 -3.33
CA ARG A 669 -16.59 -18.48 -2.61
C ARG A 669 -16.31 -17.25 -3.47
N VAL A 670 -17.23 -16.29 -3.44
CA VAL A 670 -17.13 -15.02 -4.16
C VAL A 670 -17.22 -13.91 -3.14
N PHE A 671 -16.16 -13.11 -3.03
CA PHE A 671 -16.08 -11.90 -2.24
C PHE A 671 -15.93 -10.71 -3.18
N SER A 672 -16.88 -9.78 -3.12
CA SER A 672 -16.82 -8.52 -3.87
C SER A 672 -17.19 -7.38 -2.96
N VAL A 673 -16.31 -6.40 -2.84
CA VAL A 673 -16.53 -5.26 -1.94
C VAL A 673 -17.33 -4.13 -2.58
N GLY A 674 -17.33 -4.06 -3.92
CA GLY A 674 -18.16 -3.12 -4.68
C GLY A 674 -17.65 -1.67 -4.64
N SER A 675 -16.34 -1.45 -4.53
CA SER A 675 -15.74 -0.12 -4.73
C SER A 675 -14.27 -0.16 -5.16
N ILE A 676 -13.89 0.78 -6.02
CA ILE A 676 -12.53 0.96 -6.57
C ILE A 676 -11.51 1.26 -5.46
N GLN A 677 -11.88 2.09 -4.47
CA GLN A 677 -10.96 2.63 -3.46
C GLN A 677 -10.53 1.64 -2.38
N THR A 678 -11.08 0.43 -2.39
CA THR A 678 -10.88 -0.55 -1.32
C THR A 678 -9.46 -1.12 -1.28
N SER A 679 -8.74 -1.07 -2.40
CA SER A 679 -7.30 -1.35 -2.48
C SER A 679 -6.48 -0.48 -1.52
N TRP A 680 -6.92 0.75 -1.24
CA TRP A 680 -6.23 1.68 -0.33
C TRP A 680 -6.31 1.27 1.13
N GLY A 681 -7.29 0.43 1.49
CA GLY A 681 -7.38 -0.21 2.79
C GLY A 681 -6.29 -1.26 3.03
N LEU A 682 -5.69 -1.80 1.96
CA LEU A 682 -4.60 -2.78 2.03
C LEU A 682 -3.23 -2.11 2.16
N ASP A 683 -2.99 -1.08 1.36
CA ASP A 683 -1.74 -0.30 1.34
C ASP A 683 -2.10 1.10 0.83
N SER A 684 -1.45 2.15 1.35
CA SER A 684 -1.76 3.55 1.00
C SER A 684 -0.62 4.25 0.26
N TRP A 685 0.28 3.50 -0.37
CA TRP A 685 1.32 4.09 -1.21
C TRP A 685 0.68 4.98 -2.29
N GLY A 686 1.15 6.23 -2.39
CA GLY A 686 0.63 7.21 -3.35
C GLY A 686 -0.73 7.82 -2.99
N VAL A 687 -1.28 7.56 -1.80
CA VAL A 687 -2.60 8.02 -1.36
C VAL A 687 -2.47 8.93 -0.14
N SER A 688 -3.08 10.12 -0.20
CA SER A 688 -3.10 11.08 0.91
C SER A 688 -4.52 11.60 1.17
N PRO A 689 -5.02 11.58 2.43
CA PRO A 689 -4.40 10.93 3.59
C PRO A 689 -4.34 9.40 3.42
N ALA A 690 -3.46 8.74 4.16
CA ALA A 690 -3.39 7.28 4.18
C ALA A 690 -4.70 6.66 4.68
N ARG A 691 -5.10 5.52 4.09
CA ARG A 691 -6.37 4.82 4.32
C ARG A 691 -6.20 3.36 4.74
N GLU A 692 -4.96 2.90 4.87
CA GLU A 692 -4.66 1.53 5.26
C GLU A 692 -5.29 1.20 6.62
N SER A 693 -5.85 -0.01 6.74
CA SER A 693 -6.52 -0.44 7.95
C SER A 693 -6.13 -1.86 8.30
N THR A 694 -5.54 -2.04 9.48
CA THR A 694 -5.18 -3.36 10.01
C THR A 694 -6.40 -4.29 10.11
N ALA A 695 -7.57 -3.74 10.44
CA ALA A 695 -8.82 -4.50 10.49
C ALA A 695 -9.27 -4.96 9.10
N TYR A 696 -9.13 -4.11 8.08
CA TYR A 696 -9.43 -4.47 6.70
C TYR A 696 -8.42 -5.48 6.13
N GLN A 697 -7.13 -5.29 6.41
CA GLN A 697 -6.09 -6.27 6.04
C GLN A 697 -6.38 -7.65 6.66
N ARG A 698 -6.72 -7.71 7.96
CA ARG A 698 -7.11 -8.96 8.64
C ARG A 698 -8.37 -9.58 8.01
N LEU A 699 -9.34 -8.77 7.62
CA LEU A 699 -10.53 -9.25 6.89
C LEU A 699 -10.15 -9.93 5.58
N ILE A 700 -9.27 -9.31 4.78
CA ILE A 700 -8.85 -9.90 3.50
C ILE A 700 -8.01 -11.17 3.72
N TYR A 701 -7.20 -11.25 4.78
CA TYR A 701 -6.60 -12.52 5.23
C TYR A 701 -7.66 -13.58 5.49
N ASN A 702 -8.70 -13.24 6.25
CA ASN A 702 -9.75 -14.18 6.60
C ASN A 702 -10.47 -14.71 5.36
N VAL A 703 -10.73 -13.86 4.36
CA VAL A 703 -11.32 -14.23 3.07
C VAL A 703 -10.41 -15.22 2.32
N PHE A 704 -9.11 -14.97 2.25
CA PHE A 704 -8.18 -15.90 1.61
C PHE A 704 -8.06 -17.23 2.35
N GLU A 705 -7.91 -17.21 3.67
CA GLU A 705 -7.83 -18.42 4.51
C GLU A 705 -9.08 -19.30 4.34
N ASP A 706 -10.25 -18.66 4.27
CA ASP A 706 -11.53 -19.29 3.98
C ASP A 706 -11.53 -20.00 2.61
N MET A 707 -10.86 -19.43 1.62
CA MET A 707 -10.64 -19.99 0.28
C MET A 707 -9.48 -21.00 0.23
N GLY A 708 -8.86 -21.30 1.38
CA GLY A 708 -7.71 -22.18 1.49
C GLY A 708 -6.44 -21.56 0.89
N VAL A 709 -6.26 -20.25 0.99
CA VAL A 709 -5.06 -19.54 0.53
C VAL A 709 -4.42 -18.85 1.72
N TRP A 710 -3.12 -19.08 1.92
CA TRP A 710 -2.36 -18.51 3.02
C TRP A 710 -1.15 -17.75 2.49
N GLY A 711 -0.97 -16.52 2.97
CA GLY A 711 0.27 -15.78 2.81
C GLY A 711 1.38 -16.36 3.68
N GLY A 712 2.62 -15.96 3.44
CA GLY A 712 3.77 -16.42 4.23
C GLY A 712 3.86 -15.81 5.62
N LEU A 713 3.27 -14.62 5.84
CA LEU A 713 3.29 -13.92 7.12
C LEU A 713 2.02 -14.17 7.95
N PRO A 714 2.10 -14.12 9.28
CA PRO A 714 0.91 -14.18 10.13
C PRO A 714 -0.03 -13.01 9.83
N ALA A 715 -1.32 -13.24 10.01
CA ALA A 715 -2.31 -12.19 9.81
C ALA A 715 -2.12 -11.06 10.82
N PRO A 716 -2.35 -9.79 10.41
CA PRO A 716 -2.16 -8.67 11.30
C PRO A 716 -3.22 -8.66 12.41
N VAL A 717 -2.81 -8.25 13.62
CA VAL A 717 -3.70 -8.09 14.77
C VAL A 717 -4.01 -6.60 14.97
N PRO A 718 -5.28 -6.16 14.83
CA PRO A 718 -5.68 -4.78 15.06
C PRO A 718 -5.28 -4.27 16.45
N ALA A 719 -4.75 -3.04 16.53
CA ALA A 719 -4.25 -2.44 17.77
C ALA A 719 -5.28 -2.42 18.90
N GLN A 720 -6.56 -2.17 18.58
CA GLN A 720 -7.66 -2.19 19.57
C GLN A 720 -7.82 -3.54 20.27
N LEU A 721 -7.51 -4.65 19.57
CA LEU A 721 -7.52 -5.99 20.16
C LEU A 721 -6.26 -6.28 20.96
N ILE A 722 -5.12 -5.69 20.58
CA ILE A 722 -3.86 -5.76 21.36
C ILE A 722 -4.07 -5.06 22.71
N GLU A 723 -4.61 -3.84 22.70
CA GLU A 723 -4.94 -3.10 23.92
C GLU A 723 -5.95 -3.83 24.79
N PHE A 724 -6.99 -4.43 24.21
CA PHE A 724 -7.96 -5.23 24.96
C PHE A 724 -7.32 -6.48 25.57
N THR A 725 -6.42 -7.16 24.83
CA THR A 725 -5.72 -8.35 25.31
C THR A 725 -4.71 -7.99 26.41
N MET A 726 -3.95 -6.91 26.24
CA MET A 726 -3.03 -6.40 27.27
C MET A 726 -3.78 -5.90 28.49
N THR A 727 -4.92 -5.21 28.33
CA THR A 727 -5.76 -4.76 29.45
C THR A 727 -6.39 -5.95 30.18
N ARG A 728 -6.77 -7.01 29.47
CA ARG A 728 -7.27 -8.26 30.07
C ARG A 728 -6.16 -9.06 30.74
N GLN A 729 -4.95 -9.07 30.18
CA GLN A 729 -3.79 -9.70 30.79
C GLN A 729 -3.36 -8.93 32.03
N LEU A 730 -3.30 -7.60 31.98
CA LEU A 730 -3.06 -6.71 33.13
C LEU A 730 -4.19 -6.78 34.16
N SER A 731 -5.44 -7.03 33.75
CA SER A 731 -6.55 -7.21 34.69
C SER A 731 -6.59 -8.61 35.31
N MET A 732 -6.15 -9.64 34.58
CA MET A 732 -5.87 -10.98 35.12
C MET A 732 -4.66 -10.95 36.05
N GLU A 733 -3.56 -10.30 35.67
CA GLU A 733 -2.39 -10.08 36.52
C GLU A 733 -2.75 -9.21 37.73
N ARG A 734 -3.63 -8.21 37.58
CA ARG A 734 -4.22 -7.48 38.71
C ARG A 734 -5.12 -8.36 39.57
N GLN A 735 -5.90 -9.27 39.00
CA GLN A 735 -6.72 -10.22 39.77
C GLN A 735 -5.88 -11.28 40.49
N LEU A 736 -4.77 -11.70 39.89
CA LEU A 736 -3.76 -12.59 40.47
C LEU A 736 -2.98 -11.89 41.59
N THR A 737 -2.64 -10.60 41.43
CA THR A 737 -2.02 -9.77 42.48
C THR A 737 -3.03 -9.22 43.50
N SER A 738 -4.34 -9.21 43.18
CA SER A 738 -5.42 -8.78 44.07
C SER A 738 -6.14 -9.95 44.75
N LYS A 739 -5.45 -11.04 45.11
CA LYS A 739 -5.87 -11.88 46.24
C LYS A 739 -5.30 -11.26 47.53
N PRO A 740 -6.00 -10.31 48.18
CA PRO A 740 -5.47 -9.60 49.35
C PRO A 740 -5.56 -10.48 50.60
N HIS A 741 -6.20 -11.66 50.51
CA HIS A 741 -6.52 -12.48 51.66
C HIS A 741 -5.31 -13.17 52.29
N HIS A 742 -4.23 -13.45 51.55
CA HIS A 742 -3.05 -14.11 52.14
C HIS A 742 -2.02 -13.11 52.70
N PHE A 743 -1.77 -11.98 52.01
CA PHE A 743 -0.82 -10.97 52.49
C PHE A 743 -1.38 -10.16 53.68
N ASN A 744 -2.66 -9.79 53.66
CA ASN A 744 -3.29 -9.11 54.80
C ASN A 744 -3.46 -10.06 56.00
N SER A 745 -3.67 -11.37 55.77
CA SER A 745 -3.70 -12.35 56.86
C SER A 745 -2.32 -12.53 57.50
N LEU A 746 -1.24 -12.52 56.71
CA LEU A 746 0.14 -12.56 57.21
C LEU A 746 0.51 -11.28 57.97
N LEU A 747 0.18 -10.10 57.45
CA LEU A 747 0.37 -8.82 58.14
C LEU A 747 -0.41 -8.76 59.47
N HIS A 748 -1.62 -9.32 59.50
CA HIS A 748 -2.43 -9.38 60.72
C HIS A 748 -1.86 -10.37 61.75
N GLN A 749 -1.35 -11.53 61.32
CA GLN A 749 -0.67 -12.49 62.18
C GLN A 749 0.66 -11.94 62.74
N ILE A 750 1.48 -11.29 61.90
CA ILE A 750 2.73 -10.64 62.32
C ILE A 750 2.43 -9.47 63.28
N SER A 751 1.37 -8.69 63.03
CA SER A 751 0.94 -7.60 63.93
C SER A 751 0.42 -8.13 65.28
N ALA A 752 -0.27 -9.27 65.28
CA ALA A 752 -0.73 -9.93 66.51
C ALA A 752 0.44 -10.49 67.34
N LEU A 753 1.43 -11.11 66.70
CA LEU A 753 2.66 -11.59 67.35
C LEU A 753 3.52 -10.44 67.89
N LEU A 754 3.55 -9.29 67.20
CA LEU A 754 4.22 -8.07 67.67
C LEU A 754 3.60 -7.46 68.93
N ALA A 755 2.33 -7.74 69.21
CA ALA A 755 1.67 -7.28 70.42
C ALA A 755 2.20 -7.99 71.68
N GLU A 756 2.78 -9.19 71.53
CA GLU A 756 3.33 -10.01 72.62
C GLU A 756 4.81 -9.70 72.91
N VAL A 757 5.51 -8.94 72.05
CA VAL A 757 6.89 -8.51 72.26
C VAL A 757 6.93 -7.36 73.27
N THR A 758 7.52 -7.60 74.45
CA THR A 758 7.62 -6.62 75.55
C THR A 758 8.85 -5.71 75.46
N ASP A 759 9.79 -5.99 74.55
CA ASP A 759 10.96 -5.13 74.30
C ASP A 759 10.63 -4.04 73.26
N GLU A 760 10.48 -2.80 73.75
CA GLU A 760 10.12 -1.62 72.96
C GLU A 760 11.11 -1.30 71.82
N LYS A 761 12.38 -1.68 71.96
CA LYS A 761 13.42 -1.40 70.95
C LYS A 761 13.34 -2.37 69.78
N VAL A 762 12.97 -3.62 70.05
CA VAL A 762 12.70 -4.67 69.06
C VAL A 762 11.38 -4.38 68.34
N LYS A 763 10.35 -3.98 69.09
CA LYS A 763 9.04 -3.60 68.56
C LYS A 763 9.10 -2.40 67.62
N SER A 764 9.91 -1.40 67.94
CA SER A 764 10.17 -0.23 67.08
C SER A 764 10.86 -0.61 65.76
N HIS A 765 11.90 -1.44 65.80
CA HIS A 765 12.61 -1.88 64.60
C HIS A 765 11.75 -2.74 63.67
N LEU A 766 10.93 -3.65 64.21
CA LEU A 766 10.02 -4.48 63.42
C LEU A 766 8.90 -3.66 62.77
N ASN A 767 8.39 -2.63 63.46
CA ASN A 767 7.40 -1.71 62.90
C ASN A 767 7.96 -0.87 61.75
N SER A 768 9.23 -0.46 61.80
CA SER A 768 9.90 0.20 60.67
C SER A 768 10.12 -0.76 59.50
N ALA A 769 10.57 -1.99 59.76
CA ALA A 769 10.79 -3.00 58.71
C ALA A 769 9.49 -3.37 57.97
N LEU A 770 8.35 -3.46 58.68
CA LEU A 770 7.04 -3.72 58.07
C LEU A 770 6.55 -2.60 57.15
N ARG A 771 6.98 -1.36 57.36
CA ARG A 771 6.61 -0.20 56.51
C ARG A 771 7.37 -0.17 55.18
N GLU A 772 8.49 -0.88 55.07
CA GLU A 772 9.32 -0.89 53.86
C GLU A 772 9.12 -2.14 52.96
N LEU A 773 8.29 -3.11 53.39
CA LEU A 773 8.09 -4.36 52.64
C LEU A 773 7.23 -4.18 51.38
N ARG A 774 7.79 -4.57 50.23
CA ARG A 774 7.07 -4.72 48.96
C ARG A 774 6.73 -6.19 48.69
N TYR A 775 5.72 -6.42 47.85
CA TYR A 775 5.15 -7.72 47.51
C TYR A 775 6.15 -8.76 46.95
N SER A 776 7.36 -8.36 46.55
CA SER A 776 8.37 -9.21 45.91
C SER A 776 9.41 -9.85 46.85
N ASP A 777 9.48 -9.47 48.13
CA ASP A 777 10.72 -9.67 48.91
C ASP A 777 10.61 -10.74 50.02
N TYR A 778 9.94 -11.87 49.75
CA TYR A 778 9.75 -12.97 50.71
C TYR A 778 11.08 -13.51 51.29
N ASP A 779 12.12 -13.61 50.46
CA ASP A 779 13.44 -14.10 50.89
C ASP A 779 14.20 -13.08 51.75
N ALA A 780 13.98 -11.78 51.53
CA ALA A 780 14.57 -10.72 52.36
C ALA A 780 13.96 -10.73 53.77
N VAL A 781 12.65 -10.94 53.88
CA VAL A 781 11.95 -11.10 55.18
C VAL A 781 12.48 -12.32 55.93
N ARG A 782 12.61 -13.46 55.24
CA ARG A 782 13.11 -14.71 55.82
C ARG A 782 14.53 -14.55 56.37
N THR A 783 15.38 -13.87 55.61
CA THR A 783 16.78 -13.60 55.99
C THR A 783 16.86 -12.66 57.19
N TYR A 784 16.05 -11.60 57.20
CA TYR A 784 16.02 -10.66 58.32
C TYR A 784 15.55 -11.31 59.63
N LEU A 785 14.48 -12.11 59.60
CA LEU A 785 13.95 -12.79 60.79
C LEU A 785 14.94 -13.81 61.37
N ASN A 786 15.66 -14.55 60.52
CA ASN A 786 16.72 -15.43 60.96
C ASN A 786 17.86 -14.66 61.64
N ASN A 787 18.30 -13.55 61.05
CA ASN A 787 19.36 -12.71 61.61
C ASN A 787 18.95 -12.01 62.91
N ALA A 788 17.66 -11.74 63.09
CA ALA A 788 17.09 -11.16 64.30
C ALA A 788 16.84 -12.19 65.42
N GLY A 789 17.18 -13.48 65.23
CA GLY A 789 17.05 -14.52 66.25
C GLY A 789 15.66 -15.17 66.34
N TYR A 790 14.82 -15.04 65.30
CA TYR A 790 13.47 -15.60 65.24
C TYR A 790 13.30 -16.63 64.09
N PRO A 791 14.04 -17.76 64.12
CA PRO A 791 14.04 -18.73 63.03
C PRO A 791 12.71 -19.47 62.86
N GLU A 792 11.92 -19.62 63.92
CA GLU A 792 10.60 -20.26 63.83
C GLU A 792 9.61 -19.40 63.03
N LEU A 793 9.68 -18.08 63.16
CA LEU A 793 8.89 -17.14 62.37
C LEU A 793 9.38 -17.06 60.93
N ALA A 794 10.69 -17.11 60.71
CA ALA A 794 11.28 -17.18 59.37
C ALA A 794 10.77 -18.41 58.60
N SER A 795 10.62 -19.56 59.27
CA SER A 795 10.15 -20.81 58.64
C SER A 795 8.69 -20.76 58.16
N GLN A 796 7.89 -19.82 58.68
CA GLN A 796 6.48 -19.65 58.33
C GLN A 796 6.26 -18.69 57.16
N VAL A 797 7.30 -18.01 56.68
CA VAL A 797 7.21 -17.11 55.51
C VAL A 797 7.07 -17.96 54.24
N PRO A 798 5.95 -17.87 53.49
CA PRO A 798 5.71 -18.71 52.32
C PRO A 798 6.71 -18.45 51.20
N ASN A 799 6.88 -19.42 50.30
CA ASN A 799 7.70 -19.27 49.09
C ASN A 799 7.07 -18.25 48.12
N PRO A 800 7.88 -17.51 47.33
CA PRO A 800 7.33 -16.64 46.30
C PRO A 800 6.51 -17.49 45.30
N PRO A 801 5.36 -16.97 44.82
CA PRO A 801 4.57 -17.68 43.81
C PRO A 801 5.39 -17.87 42.54
N SER A 802 5.39 -19.08 41.98
CA SER A 802 6.06 -19.33 40.70
C SER A 802 5.26 -18.71 39.57
N ILE A 803 5.93 -18.00 38.65
CA ILE A 803 5.36 -17.32 37.45
C ILE A 803 4.63 -18.27 36.46
N LYS A 804 4.52 -19.57 36.78
CA LYS A 804 3.97 -20.59 35.88
C LYS A 804 2.51 -21.02 36.15
N GLU A 805 1.81 -20.37 37.08
CA GLU A 805 0.35 -20.47 37.25
C GLU A 805 -0.29 -19.12 36.93
#